data_AF-A0A521L2Y6-F1
#
_entry.id   AF-A0A521L2Y6-F1
#
_cell.length_a   1.000
_cell.length_b   1.000
_cell.length_c   1.000
_cell.angle_alpha   90.00
_cell.angle_beta   90.00
_cell.angle_gamma   90.00
#
_symmetry.space_group_name_H-M   'P 1'
#
loop_
_entity.id
_entity.type
_entity.pdbx_description
1 polymer ?
#
loop_
_entity_poly.entity_id
_entity_poly.type
_entity_poly.pdbx_seq_one_letter_code
_entity_poly.pdbx_strand_id
1 'polypeptide(L)'
;MRIERRFTQKGQSPYEGMPFAKRSSEIKNPDGSTVFKLDNIDVPERWTQLAVDILAQKYFRKAGVPQAGPDGTPLVGEDGKPVLGGERDARQVFHRMAGCWTSWGKSHGYFHKEEDATAFYDELCYMLARQMAAPNSPQWFNTGLHYAYGLSGPSQGHYYVDPETHQMTKATNAFEHPQPHACFIQSVDDDLVNENGIMDLWVREARLFKYGSGTGTNFSKLRGENESLSGGGKSSGLMSFLRIGDRAAGAIKSGGTTRRAAKMVCLDLDHPDVEEFIDWKVIEEQKVAAMVTGSKICAQRLNAVLKACHMPEGAGTRVETDPEKNPALKKAIREARLSAVSEAYIQRMFSYAHEGFTHFVFHEYDTNWDGKAYQTVSGQNSNNSVRIPNAFFEALEQDGDWALRRRIDGKAIKTVKARELWDKIAWAAWICADPGTQYDTTINEWHTCPEDGRINASNPCSEYMFLDDTACNLASLNLGEFYTEDGQFLLEDFRHAVRLWTIVLEISVLMASFPSQAIAQKSFQFRTLGLGYANLGTVLMRQGIPYDSPKALAICGSLTAVLTGESYAASAEMAAELGPFEGFARNREPMLRVIRNHRRAAYNAPPEEYEGLATTPKGLQPEHCPPDLLLGARRAWDRALELGAAYGFRNAQVTCIAPTGTIGLVMDCDTTGIEPDFALVKFKKLAGGGYFKIINQSLPPALATLGYNESQIQDIGTYC
;
A
#
# COMPACT_ATOMS: atom_id res chain seq x y z
N MET A 1 -27.60 13.41 -5.72
CA MET A 1 -26.86 13.35 -7.00
C MET A 1 -27.72 12.82 -8.13
N ARG A 2 -27.68 13.50 -9.29
CA ARG A 2 -28.14 12.94 -10.58
C ARG A 2 -27.02 12.09 -11.19
N ILE A 3 -27.38 10.94 -11.76
CA ILE A 3 -26.43 10.01 -12.39
C ILE A 3 -26.81 9.82 -13.85
N GLU A 4 -25.94 10.31 -14.74
CA GLU A 4 -26.08 10.09 -16.17
C GLU A 4 -25.61 8.67 -16.53
N ARG A 5 -26.27 8.05 -17.52
CA ARG A 5 -25.81 6.79 -18.09
C ARG A 5 -24.89 7.09 -19.25
N ARG A 6 -23.71 6.48 -19.26
CA ARG A 6 -22.69 6.67 -20.29
C ARG A 6 -22.19 5.35 -20.84
N PHE A 7 -21.94 4.39 -19.96
CA PHE A 7 -21.48 3.06 -20.34
C PHE A 7 -22.61 2.05 -20.50
N THR A 8 -23.76 2.31 -19.89
CA THR A 8 -24.91 1.40 -19.85
C THR A 8 -26.15 2.00 -20.48
N GLN A 9 -27.14 1.16 -20.79
CA GLN A 9 -28.43 1.59 -21.32
C GLN A 9 -29.56 1.20 -20.37
N LYS A 10 -30.58 2.05 -20.27
CA LYS A 10 -31.73 1.81 -19.41
C LYS A 10 -32.49 0.55 -19.85
N GLY A 11 -32.80 -0.33 -18.90
CA GLY A 11 -33.58 -1.54 -19.13
C GLY A 11 -32.79 -2.70 -19.74
N GLN A 12 -31.49 -2.55 -19.95
CA GLN A 12 -30.58 -3.62 -20.37
C GLN A 12 -29.72 -4.07 -19.19
N SER A 13 -29.19 -5.29 -19.28
CA SER A 13 -28.19 -5.77 -18.32
C SER A 13 -26.96 -4.86 -18.35
N PRO A 14 -26.32 -4.55 -17.20
CA PRO A 14 -25.03 -3.84 -17.21
C PRO A 14 -23.90 -4.64 -17.90
N TYR A 15 -24.15 -5.91 -18.19
CA TYR A 15 -23.24 -6.81 -18.91
C TYR A 15 -23.67 -7.07 -20.36
N GLU A 16 -24.65 -6.32 -20.88
CA GLU A 16 -25.11 -6.44 -22.26
C GLU A 16 -23.92 -6.29 -23.24
N GLY A 17 -23.81 -7.20 -24.21
CA GLY A 17 -22.69 -7.23 -25.15
C GLY A 17 -21.34 -7.69 -24.55
N MET A 18 -21.30 -8.14 -23.29
CA MET A 18 -20.09 -8.67 -22.66
C MET A 18 -20.19 -10.19 -22.46
N PRO A 19 -19.51 -11.02 -23.28
CA PRO A 19 -19.51 -12.46 -23.09
C PRO A 19 -18.77 -12.86 -21.81
N PHE A 20 -19.30 -13.87 -21.13
CA PHE A 20 -18.68 -14.51 -19.97
C PHE A 20 -18.27 -15.93 -20.34
N ALA A 21 -17.14 -16.37 -19.82
CA ALA A 21 -16.60 -17.69 -20.09
C ALA A 21 -16.21 -18.41 -18.79
N LYS A 22 -16.32 -19.74 -18.80
CA LYS A 22 -15.84 -20.60 -17.73
C LYS A 22 -14.32 -20.67 -17.75
N ARG A 23 -13.69 -20.47 -16.59
CA ARG A 23 -12.24 -20.60 -16.37
C ARG A 23 -11.96 -21.40 -15.09
N SER A 24 -10.72 -21.81 -14.90
CA SER A 24 -10.22 -22.41 -13.67
C SER A 24 -9.03 -21.61 -13.16
N SER A 25 -8.79 -21.66 -11.85
CA SER A 25 -7.59 -21.15 -11.21
C SER A 25 -6.91 -22.28 -10.45
N GLU A 26 -5.61 -22.49 -10.68
CA GLU A 26 -4.84 -23.54 -10.03
C GLU A 26 -3.46 -23.02 -9.60
N ILE A 27 -3.05 -23.35 -8.38
CA ILE A 27 -1.69 -23.16 -7.88
C ILE A 27 -1.09 -24.54 -7.61
N LYS A 28 0.10 -24.79 -8.16
CA LYS A 28 0.90 -25.98 -7.86
C LYS A 28 2.19 -25.60 -7.13
N ASN A 29 2.67 -26.53 -6.32
CA ASN A 29 4.02 -26.56 -5.76
C ASN A 29 5.04 -26.97 -6.84
N PRO A 30 6.37 -26.88 -6.61
CA PRO A 30 7.35 -27.17 -7.65
C PRO A 30 7.44 -28.69 -7.86
N ASP A 31 7.01 -29.45 -6.86
CA ASP A 31 6.82 -30.90 -6.89
C ASP A 31 5.54 -31.32 -7.61
N GLY A 32 4.75 -30.37 -8.13
CA GLY A 32 3.50 -30.62 -8.86
C GLY A 32 2.25 -30.79 -7.99
N SER A 33 2.36 -30.77 -6.66
CA SER A 33 1.19 -30.90 -5.76
C SER A 33 0.32 -29.64 -5.78
N THR A 34 -1.01 -29.81 -5.75
CA THR A 34 -1.96 -28.69 -5.82
C THR A 34 -2.09 -27.99 -4.46
N VAL A 35 -1.80 -26.69 -4.42
CA VAL A 35 -1.97 -25.81 -3.25
C VAL A 35 -3.38 -25.24 -3.20
N PHE A 36 -3.94 -24.90 -4.36
CA PHE A 36 -5.27 -24.34 -4.51
C PHE A 36 -5.81 -24.69 -5.88
N LYS A 37 -7.09 -25.05 -5.97
CA LYS A 37 -7.78 -25.21 -7.24
C LYS A 37 -9.24 -24.80 -7.10
N LEU A 38 -9.71 -23.99 -8.05
CA LEU A 38 -11.10 -23.61 -8.18
C LEU A 38 -11.50 -23.68 -9.66
N ASP A 39 -12.41 -24.60 -9.97
CA ASP A 39 -12.93 -24.82 -11.32
C ASP A 39 -14.28 -24.14 -11.55
N ASN A 40 -14.66 -24.01 -12.82
CA ASN A 40 -15.96 -23.53 -13.29
C ASN A 40 -16.32 -22.10 -12.85
N ILE A 41 -15.32 -21.22 -12.87
CA ILE A 41 -15.45 -19.80 -12.52
C ILE A 41 -16.03 -19.03 -13.72
N ASP A 42 -17.12 -18.30 -13.55
CA ASP A 42 -17.65 -17.38 -14.57
C ASP A 42 -16.97 -16.01 -14.45
N VAL A 43 -16.33 -15.56 -15.53
CA VAL A 43 -15.63 -14.28 -15.65
C VAL A 43 -15.86 -13.68 -17.03
N PRO A 44 -15.77 -12.36 -17.21
CA PRO A 44 -15.77 -11.77 -18.55
C PRO A 44 -14.67 -12.39 -19.41
N GLU A 45 -14.99 -12.74 -20.66
CA GLU A 45 -14.08 -13.50 -21.53
C GLU A 45 -12.75 -12.79 -21.77
N ARG A 46 -12.77 -11.45 -21.74
CA ARG A 46 -11.59 -10.58 -21.94
C ARG A 46 -10.56 -10.62 -20.81
N TRP A 47 -10.91 -11.09 -19.61
CA TRP A 47 -10.00 -11.07 -18.46
C TRP A 47 -8.84 -12.04 -18.69
N THR A 48 -7.61 -11.61 -18.40
CA THR A 48 -6.46 -12.52 -18.50
C THR A 48 -6.51 -13.59 -17.41
N GLN A 49 -5.84 -14.72 -17.65
CA GLN A 49 -5.72 -15.77 -16.63
C GLN A 49 -5.13 -15.24 -15.31
N LEU A 50 -4.23 -14.26 -15.36
CA LEU A 50 -3.65 -13.64 -14.17
C LEU A 50 -4.72 -12.88 -13.36
N ALA A 51 -5.58 -12.08 -14.01
CA ALA A 51 -6.67 -11.40 -13.34
C ALA A 51 -7.67 -12.39 -12.72
N VAL A 52 -8.01 -13.47 -13.45
CA VAL A 52 -8.86 -14.56 -12.97
C VAL A 52 -8.27 -15.24 -11.74
N ASP A 53 -6.97 -15.54 -11.76
CA ASP A 53 -6.25 -16.14 -10.65
C ASP A 53 -6.26 -15.24 -9.41
N ILE A 54 -6.01 -13.94 -9.59
CA ILE A 54 -6.06 -12.97 -8.49
C ILE A 54 -7.47 -12.89 -7.90
N LEU A 55 -8.51 -12.79 -8.74
CA LEU A 55 -9.90 -12.78 -8.30
C LEU A 55 -10.24 -14.03 -7.49
N ALA A 56 -9.97 -15.22 -8.03
CA ALA A 56 -10.31 -16.49 -7.42
C ALA A 56 -9.54 -16.76 -6.11
N GLN A 57 -8.24 -16.44 -6.08
CA GLN A 57 -7.39 -16.78 -4.95
C GLN A 57 -7.54 -15.79 -3.78
N LYS A 58 -7.75 -14.51 -4.10
CA LYS A 58 -7.72 -13.42 -3.12
C LYS A 58 -9.09 -12.82 -2.83
N TYR A 59 -9.91 -12.58 -3.84
CA TYR A 59 -11.10 -11.73 -3.70
C TYR A 59 -12.41 -12.50 -3.61
N PHE A 60 -12.47 -13.72 -4.14
CA PHE A 60 -13.59 -14.61 -3.88
C PHE A 60 -13.69 -14.98 -2.40
N ARG A 61 -14.88 -14.73 -1.86
CA ARG A 61 -15.30 -15.24 -0.57
C ARG A 61 -15.31 -16.75 -0.63
N LYS A 62 -14.60 -17.40 0.28
CA LYS A 62 -14.40 -18.87 0.25
C LYS A 62 -15.52 -19.67 0.91
N ALA A 63 -16.34 -19.05 1.76
CA ALA A 63 -17.36 -19.74 2.54
C ALA A 63 -18.51 -18.80 2.95
N GLY A 64 -19.68 -19.39 3.21
CA GLY A 64 -20.88 -18.71 3.69
C GLY A 64 -21.76 -18.11 2.59
N VAL A 65 -21.47 -18.37 1.32
CA VAL A 65 -22.23 -17.87 0.17
C VAL A 65 -23.30 -18.89 -0.21
N PRO A 66 -24.59 -18.54 -0.24
CA PRO A 66 -25.64 -19.44 -0.74
C PRO A 66 -25.35 -19.91 -2.16
N GLN A 67 -25.47 -21.22 -2.40
CA GLN A 67 -25.21 -21.83 -3.69
C GLN A 67 -26.51 -21.96 -4.49
N ALA A 68 -26.40 -21.89 -5.81
CA ALA A 68 -27.53 -22.07 -6.73
C ALA A 68 -27.23 -23.17 -7.75
N GLY A 69 -28.28 -23.84 -8.21
CA GLY A 69 -28.23 -24.82 -9.29
C GLY A 69 -27.95 -24.16 -10.66
N PRO A 70 -27.76 -24.97 -11.71
CA PRO A 70 -27.46 -24.46 -13.06
C PRO A 70 -28.52 -23.53 -13.66
N ASP A 71 -29.76 -23.61 -13.18
CA ASP A 71 -30.91 -22.78 -13.54
C ASP A 71 -31.09 -21.55 -12.64
N GLY A 72 -30.16 -21.32 -11.71
CA GLY A 72 -30.21 -20.22 -10.74
C GLY A 72 -31.11 -20.49 -9.53
N THR A 73 -31.69 -21.69 -9.40
CA THR A 73 -32.51 -22.03 -8.22
C THR A 73 -31.65 -22.19 -6.98
N PRO A 74 -32.01 -21.62 -5.82
CA PRO A 74 -31.26 -21.80 -4.58
C PRO A 74 -31.17 -23.29 -4.20
N LEU A 75 -29.97 -23.77 -3.94
CA LEU A 75 -29.76 -25.13 -3.43
C LEU A 75 -30.07 -25.17 -1.95
N VAL A 76 -30.93 -26.10 -1.55
CA VAL A 76 -31.35 -26.31 -0.17
C VAL A 76 -30.98 -27.72 0.26
N GLY A 77 -30.37 -27.86 1.44
CA GLY A 77 -30.01 -29.14 2.02
C GLY A 77 -31.22 -29.89 2.56
N GLU A 78 -31.02 -31.14 2.98
CA GLU A 78 -32.07 -31.99 3.55
C GLU A 78 -32.71 -31.40 4.82
N ASP A 79 -32.00 -30.50 5.51
CA ASP A 79 -32.47 -29.78 6.70
C ASP A 79 -33.28 -28.50 6.39
N GLY A 80 -33.56 -28.24 5.11
CA GLY A 80 -34.28 -27.05 4.65
C GLY A 80 -33.45 -25.76 4.64
N LYS A 81 -32.14 -25.82 4.91
CA LYS A 81 -31.26 -24.64 4.89
C LYS A 81 -30.51 -24.49 3.57
N PRO A 82 -30.13 -23.26 3.17
CA PRO A 82 -29.32 -23.05 1.97
C PRO A 82 -28.00 -23.83 2.04
N VAL A 83 -27.64 -24.50 0.95
CA VAL A 83 -26.29 -25.06 0.79
C VAL A 83 -25.32 -23.91 0.65
N LEU A 84 -24.28 -23.87 1.48
CA LEU A 84 -23.30 -22.79 1.52
C LEU A 84 -21.97 -23.22 0.87
N GLY A 85 -21.32 -22.26 0.22
CA GLY A 85 -20.03 -22.42 -0.43
C GLY A 85 -19.30 -21.09 -0.59
N GLY A 86 -18.45 -20.99 -1.61
CA GLY A 86 -17.75 -19.75 -1.98
C GLY A 86 -18.35 -19.08 -3.21
N GLU A 87 -17.87 -17.89 -3.52
CA GLU A 87 -18.10 -17.21 -4.80
C GLU A 87 -17.46 -18.01 -5.95
N ARG A 88 -18.18 -18.10 -7.08
CA ARG A 88 -17.74 -18.78 -8.31
C ARG A 88 -18.04 -17.98 -9.57
N ASP A 89 -18.63 -16.80 -9.44
CA ASP A 89 -18.98 -15.93 -10.56
C ASP A 89 -18.56 -14.50 -10.22
N ALA A 90 -17.79 -13.87 -11.10
CA ALA A 90 -17.33 -12.50 -10.91
C ALA A 90 -18.47 -11.51 -10.70
N ARG A 91 -19.66 -11.77 -11.28
CA ARG A 91 -20.87 -10.97 -11.09
C ARG A 91 -21.35 -10.96 -9.64
N GLN A 92 -21.08 -12.03 -8.87
CA GLN A 92 -21.38 -12.04 -7.43
C GLN A 92 -20.56 -10.98 -6.69
N VAL A 93 -19.27 -10.85 -7.03
CA VAL A 93 -18.37 -9.85 -6.46
C VAL A 93 -18.76 -8.44 -6.88
N PHE A 94 -19.07 -8.24 -8.17
CA PHE A 94 -19.52 -6.95 -8.68
C PHE A 94 -20.83 -6.52 -8.00
N HIS A 95 -21.79 -7.44 -7.92
CA HIS A 95 -23.09 -7.21 -7.28
C HIS A 95 -22.96 -6.84 -5.81
N ARG A 96 -22.19 -7.60 -5.01
CA ARG A 96 -22.09 -7.29 -3.59
C ARG A 96 -21.45 -5.94 -3.33
N MET A 97 -20.46 -5.53 -4.14
CA MET A 97 -19.83 -4.22 -3.98
C MET A 97 -20.73 -3.09 -4.49
N ALA A 98 -21.07 -3.12 -5.79
CA ALA A 98 -21.90 -2.08 -6.43
C ALA A 98 -23.27 -1.96 -5.76
N GLY A 99 -23.90 -3.10 -5.45
CA GLY A 99 -25.20 -3.15 -4.76
C GLY A 99 -25.13 -2.61 -3.34
N CYS A 100 -24.09 -2.93 -2.58
CA CYS A 100 -23.92 -2.40 -1.23
C CYS A 100 -23.75 -0.87 -1.25
N TRP A 101 -22.88 -0.33 -2.10
CA TRP A 101 -22.72 1.13 -2.22
C TRP A 101 -24.03 1.79 -2.68
N THR A 102 -24.73 1.21 -3.65
CA THR A 102 -26.01 1.74 -4.13
C THR A 102 -27.07 1.75 -3.03
N SER A 103 -27.16 0.66 -2.26
CA SER A 103 -28.11 0.53 -1.15
C SER A 103 -27.85 1.59 -0.06
N TRP A 104 -26.60 1.74 0.37
CA TRP A 104 -26.23 2.77 1.34
C TRP A 104 -26.48 4.18 0.80
N GLY A 105 -26.11 4.45 -0.45
CA GLY A 105 -26.36 5.74 -1.10
C GLY A 105 -27.85 6.08 -1.17
N LYS A 106 -28.70 5.10 -1.51
CA LYS A 106 -30.15 5.26 -1.55
C LYS A 106 -30.73 5.56 -0.17
N SER A 107 -30.35 4.79 0.84
CA SER A 107 -30.87 4.96 2.21
C SER A 107 -30.47 6.29 2.86
N HIS A 108 -29.39 6.93 2.38
CA HIS A 108 -28.84 8.16 2.97
C HIS A 108 -28.86 9.36 2.01
N GLY A 109 -29.77 9.37 1.02
CA GLY A 109 -30.08 10.56 0.23
C GLY A 109 -29.05 10.95 -0.83
N TYR A 110 -28.14 10.07 -1.24
CA TYR A 110 -27.15 10.38 -2.28
C TYR A 110 -27.75 10.48 -3.69
N PHE A 111 -28.97 9.98 -3.91
CA PHE A 111 -29.61 9.93 -5.22
C PHE A 111 -30.92 10.72 -5.23
N HIS A 112 -31.19 11.49 -6.28
CA HIS A 112 -32.42 12.31 -6.35
C HIS A 112 -33.64 11.46 -6.72
N LYS A 113 -33.41 10.43 -7.54
CA LYS A 113 -34.45 9.50 -8.01
C LYS A 113 -33.96 8.06 -7.90
N GLU A 114 -34.90 7.13 -7.85
CA GLU A 114 -34.61 5.69 -7.92
C GLU A 114 -33.83 5.31 -9.20
N GLU A 115 -34.12 6.02 -10.30
CA GLU A 115 -33.43 5.83 -11.58
C GLU A 115 -31.94 6.19 -11.50
N ASP A 116 -31.58 7.20 -10.71
CA ASP A 116 -30.17 7.57 -10.49
C ASP A 116 -29.42 6.46 -9.73
N ALA A 117 -30.06 5.84 -8.73
CA ALA A 117 -29.49 4.72 -7.99
C ALA A 117 -29.31 3.48 -8.89
N THR A 118 -30.29 3.20 -9.75
CA THR A 118 -30.20 2.10 -10.73
C THR A 118 -29.09 2.37 -11.75
N ALA A 119 -28.99 3.60 -12.26
CA ALA A 119 -27.90 3.99 -13.16
C ALA A 119 -26.53 3.85 -12.48
N PHE A 120 -26.40 4.28 -11.23
CA PHE A 120 -25.17 4.13 -10.45
C PHE A 120 -24.76 2.65 -10.30
N TYR A 121 -25.70 1.79 -9.93
CA TYR A 121 -25.45 0.35 -9.84
C TYR A 121 -24.96 -0.25 -11.16
N ASP A 122 -25.66 0.05 -12.26
CA ASP A 122 -25.38 -0.52 -13.57
C ASP A 122 -24.01 -0.06 -14.10
N GLU A 123 -23.73 1.24 -14.02
CA GLU A 123 -22.46 1.82 -14.46
C GLU A 123 -21.28 1.23 -13.68
N LEU A 124 -21.41 1.04 -12.37
CA LEU A 124 -20.36 0.42 -11.56
C LEU A 124 -20.16 -1.07 -11.87
N CYS A 125 -21.23 -1.83 -12.10
CA CYS A 125 -21.13 -3.22 -12.53
C CYS A 125 -20.39 -3.32 -13.87
N TYR A 126 -20.72 -2.45 -14.83
CA TYR A 126 -20.03 -2.35 -16.11
C TYR A 126 -18.55 -2.03 -15.92
N MET A 127 -18.23 -0.98 -15.16
CA MET A 127 -16.85 -0.52 -14.95
C MET A 127 -15.98 -1.58 -14.28
N LEU A 128 -16.52 -2.31 -13.30
CA LEU A 128 -15.81 -3.41 -12.63
C LEU A 128 -15.57 -4.57 -13.60
N ALA A 129 -16.58 -4.96 -14.39
CA ALA A 129 -16.46 -6.04 -15.36
C ALA A 129 -15.52 -5.70 -16.53
N ARG A 130 -15.48 -4.43 -16.94
CA ARG A 130 -14.53 -3.89 -17.93
C ARG A 130 -13.14 -3.57 -17.36
N GLN A 131 -12.89 -3.78 -16.07
CA GLN A 131 -11.60 -3.45 -15.43
C GLN A 131 -11.20 -1.96 -15.58
N MET A 132 -12.19 -1.06 -15.68
CA MET A 132 -11.97 0.40 -15.78
C MET A 132 -11.51 1.00 -14.45
N ALA A 133 -11.83 0.34 -13.34
CA ALA A 133 -11.48 0.78 -12.01
C ALA A 133 -11.47 -0.39 -11.03
N ALA A 134 -10.69 -0.25 -9.97
CA ALA A 134 -10.71 -1.17 -8.84
C ALA A 134 -10.57 -0.41 -7.52
N PRO A 135 -11.37 -0.75 -6.50
CA PRO A 135 -11.15 -0.25 -5.14
C PRO A 135 -9.95 -0.96 -4.50
N ASN A 136 -9.45 -0.41 -3.38
CA ASN A 136 -8.42 -1.06 -2.57
C ASN A 136 -8.84 -2.45 -2.08
N SER A 137 -7.88 -3.34 -1.86
CA SER A 137 -8.14 -4.73 -1.49
C SER A 137 -9.11 -4.94 -0.31
N PRO A 138 -9.08 -4.16 0.80
CA PRO A 138 -10.09 -4.26 1.85
C PRO A 138 -11.55 -4.15 1.39
N GLN A 139 -11.85 -3.33 0.37
CA GLN A 139 -13.21 -3.28 -0.21
C GLN A 139 -13.58 -4.62 -0.87
N TRP A 140 -12.66 -5.20 -1.64
CA TRP A 140 -12.88 -6.52 -2.21
C TRP A 140 -13.10 -7.59 -1.14
N PHE A 141 -12.41 -7.52 0.00
CA PHE A 141 -12.55 -8.52 1.06
C PHE A 141 -13.84 -8.38 1.87
N ASN A 142 -14.24 -7.14 2.16
CA ASN A 142 -15.18 -6.85 3.25
C ASN A 142 -16.51 -6.26 2.77
N THR A 143 -16.53 -5.56 1.64
CA THR A 143 -17.71 -4.80 1.21
C THR A 143 -18.84 -5.70 0.72
N GLY A 144 -20.05 -5.44 1.21
CA GLY A 144 -21.28 -6.05 0.73
C GLY A 144 -21.54 -7.48 1.16
N LEU A 145 -20.71 -8.06 2.03
CA LEU A 145 -20.88 -9.44 2.49
C LEU A 145 -22.19 -9.64 3.28
N HIS A 146 -22.54 -8.69 4.16
CA HIS A 146 -23.83 -8.71 4.84
C HIS A 146 -24.98 -8.39 3.88
N TYR A 147 -24.82 -7.36 3.05
CA TYR A 147 -25.83 -6.93 2.07
C TYR A 147 -26.25 -8.05 1.11
N ALA A 148 -25.29 -8.74 0.50
CA ALA A 148 -25.57 -9.73 -0.55
C ALA A 148 -25.92 -11.12 0.02
N TYR A 149 -25.35 -11.50 1.17
CA TYR A 149 -25.42 -12.87 1.67
C TYR A 149 -25.95 -13.02 3.10
N GLY A 150 -26.30 -11.91 3.77
CA GLY A 150 -26.79 -11.93 5.15
C GLY A 150 -25.74 -12.39 6.17
N LEU A 151 -24.45 -12.33 5.84
CA LEU A 151 -23.40 -12.79 6.76
C LEU A 151 -23.42 -12.00 8.07
N SER A 152 -23.25 -12.70 9.18
CA SER A 152 -23.14 -12.14 10.53
C SER A 152 -22.00 -12.80 11.29
N GLY A 153 -21.51 -12.11 12.31
CA GLY A 153 -20.42 -12.60 13.15
C GLY A 153 -20.22 -11.76 14.39
N PRO A 154 -19.53 -12.29 15.42
CA PRO A 154 -19.34 -11.57 16.67
C PRO A 154 -18.54 -10.29 16.45
N SER A 155 -18.91 -9.22 17.16
CA SER A 155 -18.16 -7.95 17.19
C SER A 155 -16.67 -8.17 17.42
N GLN A 156 -15.85 -7.44 16.67
CA GLN A 156 -14.39 -7.47 16.76
C GLN A 156 -13.82 -6.20 17.41
N GLY A 157 -14.65 -5.48 18.16
CA GLY A 157 -14.25 -4.26 18.86
C GLY A 157 -14.11 -3.03 17.96
N HIS A 158 -14.85 -3.00 16.85
CA HIS A 158 -14.93 -1.84 15.97
C HIS A 158 -16.00 -0.84 16.44
N TYR A 159 -15.85 0.40 15.99
CA TYR A 159 -16.72 1.53 16.22
C TYR A 159 -17.08 2.21 14.90
N TYR A 160 -18.23 2.86 14.84
CA TYR A 160 -18.65 3.71 13.73
C TYR A 160 -19.42 4.91 14.30
N VAL A 161 -19.51 5.99 13.53
CA VAL A 161 -20.44 7.07 13.84
C VAL A 161 -21.73 6.78 13.10
N ASP A 162 -22.82 6.67 13.84
CA ASP A 162 -24.15 6.43 13.26
C ASP A 162 -24.55 7.63 12.39
N PRO A 163 -24.88 7.44 11.11
CA PRO A 163 -25.05 8.53 10.16
C PRO A 163 -26.35 9.32 10.36
N GLU A 164 -27.31 8.81 11.12
CA GLU A 164 -28.58 9.51 11.41
C GLU A 164 -28.49 10.28 12.73
N THR A 165 -27.95 9.65 13.76
CA THR A 165 -27.87 10.21 15.12
C THR A 165 -26.57 10.97 15.37
N HIS A 166 -25.55 10.77 14.54
CA HIS A 166 -24.19 11.29 14.67
C HIS A 166 -23.50 10.86 15.98
N GLN A 167 -23.93 9.73 16.55
CA GLN A 167 -23.37 9.19 17.80
C GLN A 167 -22.34 8.10 17.54
N MET A 168 -21.28 8.09 18.35
CA MET A 168 -20.28 7.02 18.37
C MET A 168 -20.91 5.72 18.87
N THR A 169 -20.88 4.70 18.03
CA THR A 169 -21.54 3.41 18.28
C THR A 169 -20.55 2.26 18.13
N LYS A 170 -20.62 1.31 19.06
CA LYS A 170 -19.84 0.07 18.97
C LYS A 170 -20.54 -0.91 18.03
N ALA A 171 -19.82 -1.43 17.05
CA ALA A 171 -20.35 -2.44 16.14
C ALA A 171 -20.72 -3.72 16.90
N THR A 172 -21.93 -4.22 16.71
CA THR A 172 -22.42 -5.49 17.31
C THR A 172 -22.19 -6.68 16.37
N ASN A 173 -22.13 -6.43 15.06
CA ASN A 173 -21.90 -7.40 14.00
C ASN A 173 -20.63 -7.08 13.21
N ALA A 174 -19.85 -8.10 12.85
CA ALA A 174 -18.60 -7.96 12.10
C ALA A 174 -18.76 -7.57 10.60
N PHE A 175 -19.96 -7.68 10.02
CA PHE A 175 -20.18 -7.54 8.57
C PHE A 175 -21.17 -6.45 8.16
N GLU A 176 -22.05 -6.00 9.07
CA GLU A 176 -23.05 -4.94 8.77
C GLU A 176 -22.36 -3.62 8.38
N HIS A 177 -21.32 -3.24 9.14
CA HIS A 177 -20.45 -2.11 8.82
C HIS A 177 -19.07 -2.63 8.41
N PRO A 178 -18.78 -2.74 7.09
CA PRO A 178 -17.51 -3.28 6.62
C PRO A 178 -16.32 -2.41 7.04
N GLN A 179 -15.10 -2.95 6.91
CA GLN A 179 -13.85 -2.18 7.01
C GLN A 179 -13.26 -1.99 5.60
N PRO A 180 -13.66 -0.94 4.85
CA PRO A 180 -13.26 -0.75 3.45
C PRO A 180 -11.97 0.08 3.29
N HIS A 181 -11.41 0.65 4.35
CA HIS A 181 -10.25 1.54 4.27
C HIS A 181 -8.96 0.73 4.23
N ALA A 182 -7.92 1.15 3.49
CA ALA A 182 -6.63 0.45 3.48
C ALA A 182 -5.55 1.19 4.28
N CYS A 183 -5.71 2.50 4.46
CA CYS A 183 -4.65 3.38 4.91
C CYS A 183 -5.10 4.12 6.17
N PHE A 184 -4.25 4.09 7.19
CA PHE A 184 -4.53 4.67 8.49
C PHE A 184 -3.33 5.48 8.97
N ILE A 185 -3.61 6.63 9.57
CA ILE A 185 -2.63 7.39 10.34
C ILE A 185 -3.08 7.33 11.79
N GLN A 186 -2.16 7.03 12.71
CA GLN A 186 -2.46 6.93 14.14
C GLN A 186 -1.52 7.83 14.93
N SER A 187 -2.05 8.45 15.98
CA SER A 187 -1.24 9.12 16.99
C SER A 187 -0.77 8.14 18.07
N VAL A 188 0.27 8.56 18.77
CA VAL A 188 0.79 7.92 19.99
C VAL A 188 1.25 9.01 20.94
N ASP A 189 0.93 8.85 22.22
CA ASP A 189 1.43 9.73 23.27
C ASP A 189 2.59 9.07 24.01
N ASP A 190 3.41 9.89 24.67
CA ASP A 190 4.57 9.46 25.46
C ASP A 190 4.16 8.88 26.82
N ASP A 191 3.35 7.82 26.75
CA ASP A 191 2.80 7.03 27.84
C ASP A 191 2.94 5.54 27.51
N LEU A 192 3.25 4.70 28.49
CA LEU A 192 3.51 3.29 28.24
C LEU A 192 2.24 2.46 28.02
N VAL A 193 1.19 2.61 28.86
CA VAL A 193 0.11 1.62 28.99
C VAL A 193 -1.31 2.18 29.02
N ASN A 194 -1.47 3.50 29.13
CA ASN A 194 -2.78 4.14 29.11
C ASN A 194 -3.34 4.21 27.68
N GLU A 195 -4.59 4.63 27.55
CA GLU A 195 -5.24 4.87 26.26
C GLU A 195 -4.39 5.85 25.42
N ASN A 196 -4.23 5.55 24.13
CA ASN A 196 -3.34 6.25 23.21
C ASN A 196 -1.82 6.15 23.50
N GLY A 197 -1.41 5.40 24.53
CA GLY A 197 -0.01 5.11 24.81
C GLY A 197 0.62 4.07 23.87
N ILE A 198 1.89 3.75 24.11
CA ILE A 198 2.73 2.88 23.28
C ILE A 198 2.15 1.47 23.16
N MET A 199 1.76 0.84 24.27
CA MET A 199 1.23 -0.52 24.24
C MET A 199 -0.18 -0.59 23.65
N ASP A 200 -1.00 0.45 23.85
CA ASP A 200 -2.32 0.55 23.23
C ASP A 200 -2.22 0.71 21.70
N LEU A 201 -1.25 1.48 21.19
CA LEU A 201 -0.97 1.57 19.75
C LEU A 201 -0.79 0.18 19.14
N TRP A 202 0.02 -0.69 19.74
CA TRP A 202 0.23 -2.05 19.21
C TRP A 202 -1.06 -2.89 19.15
N VAL A 203 -1.96 -2.70 20.11
CA VAL A 203 -3.30 -3.35 20.10
C VAL A 203 -4.15 -2.81 18.95
N ARG A 204 -4.16 -1.49 18.75
CA ARG A 204 -4.89 -0.84 17.65
C ARG A 204 -4.35 -1.27 16.27
N GLU A 205 -3.03 -1.31 16.12
CA GLU A 205 -2.37 -1.79 14.89
C GLU A 205 -2.69 -3.25 14.60
N ALA A 206 -2.67 -4.12 15.62
CA ALA A 206 -3.01 -5.52 15.44
C ALA A 206 -4.44 -5.72 14.90
N ARG A 207 -5.39 -4.91 15.36
CA ARG A 207 -6.77 -4.90 14.81
C ARG A 207 -6.79 -4.45 13.35
N LEU A 208 -6.05 -3.40 12.98
CA LEU A 208 -5.96 -2.95 11.59
C LEU A 208 -5.36 -4.02 10.67
N PHE A 209 -4.24 -4.62 11.08
CA PHE A 209 -3.58 -5.67 10.29
C PHE A 209 -4.50 -6.86 10.05
N LYS A 210 -5.27 -7.29 11.06
CA LYS A 210 -6.25 -8.38 10.93
C LYS A 210 -7.21 -8.19 9.74
N TYR A 211 -7.61 -6.95 9.44
CA TYR A 211 -8.58 -6.65 8.38
C TYR A 211 -7.97 -6.33 7.00
N GLY A 212 -6.65 -6.44 6.84
CA GLY A 212 -6.02 -6.20 5.53
C GLY A 212 -5.43 -4.79 5.37
N SER A 213 -5.40 -4.00 6.45
CA SER A 213 -5.09 -2.58 6.41
C SER A 213 -3.69 -2.28 6.92
N GLY A 214 -3.11 -1.18 6.43
CA GLY A 214 -1.81 -0.68 6.83
C GLY A 214 -1.92 0.63 7.60
N THR A 215 -0.93 0.91 8.43
CA THR A 215 -0.95 2.07 9.33
C THR A 215 0.40 2.75 9.43
N GLY A 216 0.42 4.07 9.60
CA GLY A 216 1.61 4.80 9.99
C GLY A 216 1.41 5.69 11.20
N THR A 217 2.51 5.97 11.88
CA THR A 217 2.55 6.75 13.12
C THR A 217 3.84 7.55 13.16
N ASN A 218 3.73 8.81 13.57
CA ASN A 218 4.88 9.62 13.92
C ASN A 218 5.22 9.40 15.40
N PHE A 219 6.42 8.91 15.66
CA PHE A 219 6.88 8.57 17.00
C PHE A 219 7.65 9.71 17.69
N SER A 220 7.71 10.88 17.07
CA SER A 220 8.51 12.02 17.55
C SER A 220 8.06 12.58 18.88
N LYS A 221 6.86 12.25 19.36
CA LYS A 221 6.41 12.60 20.70
C LYS A 221 7.11 11.78 21.79
N LEU A 222 7.58 10.57 21.48
CA LEU A 222 8.23 9.71 22.47
C LEU A 222 9.56 10.31 22.90
N ARG A 223 9.86 10.27 24.19
CA ARG A 223 11.13 10.81 24.70
C ARG A 223 12.32 9.98 24.25
N GLY A 224 13.44 10.66 23.99
CA GLY A 224 14.69 10.03 23.56
C GLY A 224 15.34 9.18 24.65
N GLU A 225 16.39 8.47 24.27
CA GLU A 225 17.20 7.70 25.21
C GLU A 225 17.76 8.62 26.31
N ASN A 226 17.85 8.12 27.53
CA ASN A 226 18.40 8.83 28.69
C ASN A 226 17.60 10.04 29.20
N GLU A 227 16.49 10.42 28.56
CA GLU A 227 15.57 11.42 29.11
C GLU A 227 14.89 10.92 30.41
N SER A 228 14.64 11.83 31.35
CA SER A 228 14.13 11.46 32.70
C SER A 228 12.69 10.94 32.68
N LEU A 229 12.39 10.00 33.58
CA LEU A 229 11.04 9.48 33.83
C LEU A 229 10.42 10.12 35.09
N SER A 230 9.09 10.24 35.12
CA SER A 230 8.35 10.84 36.26
C SER A 230 8.49 10.04 37.56
N GLY A 231 8.58 8.70 37.47
CA GLY A 231 8.81 7.80 38.61
C GLY A 231 10.26 7.67 39.06
N GLY A 232 11.19 8.44 38.48
CA GLY A 232 12.63 8.26 38.63
C GLY A 232 13.21 7.31 37.57
N GLY A 233 14.52 7.43 37.30
CA GLY A 233 15.21 6.67 36.25
C GLY A 233 15.26 7.39 34.91
N LYS A 234 15.60 6.63 33.86
CA LYS A 234 15.87 7.11 32.50
C LYS A 234 15.12 6.28 31.46
N SER A 235 14.67 6.93 30.40
CA SER A 235 14.03 6.30 29.24
C SER A 235 14.99 5.35 28.52
N SER A 236 14.44 4.23 28.03
CA SER A 236 15.13 3.30 27.12
C SER A 236 15.20 3.80 25.68
N GLY A 237 14.68 4.99 25.41
CA GLY A 237 14.65 5.62 24.08
C GLY A 237 13.62 5.03 23.14
N LEU A 238 13.38 5.75 22.05
CA LEU A 238 12.40 5.40 21.02
C LEU A 238 12.72 4.04 20.39
N MET A 239 14.00 3.81 20.08
CA MET A 239 14.45 2.64 19.32
C MET A 239 14.11 1.32 19.99
N SER A 240 14.09 1.29 21.33
CA SER A 240 13.66 0.11 22.10
C SER A 240 12.21 -0.29 21.79
N PHE A 241 11.31 0.68 21.71
CA PHE A 241 9.89 0.44 21.42
C PHE A 241 9.64 0.12 19.94
N LEU A 242 10.38 0.74 19.03
CA LEU A 242 10.29 0.43 17.60
C LEU A 242 10.67 -1.02 17.30
N ARG A 243 11.68 -1.58 18.01
CA ARG A 243 12.03 -3.01 17.90
C ARG A 243 10.89 -3.93 18.36
N ILE A 244 10.12 -3.55 19.38
CA ILE A 244 8.92 -4.30 19.81
C ILE A 244 7.84 -4.25 18.73
N GLY A 245 7.57 -3.05 18.21
CA GLY A 245 6.59 -2.83 17.15
C GLY A 245 6.88 -3.60 15.86
N ASP A 246 8.14 -3.60 15.44
CA ASP A 246 8.61 -4.37 14.30
C ASP A 246 8.33 -5.88 14.46
N ARG A 247 8.61 -6.43 15.65
CA ARG A 247 8.31 -7.84 15.96
C ARG A 247 6.83 -8.14 16.00
N ALA A 248 6.03 -7.23 16.56
CA ALA A 248 4.58 -7.37 16.58
C ALA A 248 4.01 -7.39 15.14
N ALA A 249 4.45 -6.47 14.28
CA ALA A 249 4.03 -6.42 12.88
C ALA A 249 4.42 -7.69 12.11
N GLY A 250 5.65 -8.19 12.31
CA GLY A 250 6.13 -9.43 11.67
C GLY A 250 5.38 -10.70 12.09
N ALA A 251 4.77 -10.71 13.29
CA ALA A 251 4.00 -11.84 13.80
C ALA A 251 2.57 -11.92 13.25
N ILE A 252 2.03 -10.82 12.72
CA ILE A 252 0.62 -10.72 12.32
C ILE A 252 0.47 -10.85 10.80
N LYS A 253 -0.37 -11.80 10.38
CA LYS A 253 -0.77 -11.97 8.98
C LYS A 253 -2.03 -11.17 8.68
N SER A 254 -2.00 -10.43 7.58
CA SER A 254 -3.02 -9.44 7.24
C SER A 254 -4.19 -10.02 6.44
N GLY A 255 -5.42 -9.69 6.83
CA GLY A 255 -6.66 -10.07 6.13
C GLY A 255 -6.96 -11.58 6.12
N GLY A 256 -6.39 -12.36 7.05
CA GLY A 256 -6.51 -13.83 7.03
C GLY A 256 -5.81 -14.50 5.83
N THR A 257 -4.93 -13.75 5.13
CA THR A 257 -4.15 -14.24 3.99
C THR A 257 -2.67 -14.47 4.38
N THR A 258 -1.82 -14.86 3.44
CA THR A 258 -0.36 -14.94 3.65
C THR A 258 0.35 -13.58 3.62
N ARG A 259 -0.37 -12.46 3.52
CA ARG A 259 0.23 -11.11 3.41
C ARG A 259 0.75 -10.62 4.77
N ARG A 260 1.94 -10.02 4.79
CA ARG A 260 2.51 -9.36 5.99
C ARG A 260 1.78 -8.08 6.34
N ALA A 261 1.82 -7.67 7.61
CA ALA A 261 1.42 -6.34 8.04
C ALA A 261 2.20 -5.24 7.29
N ALA A 262 1.59 -4.07 7.12
CA ALA A 262 2.22 -2.91 6.48
C ALA A 262 2.23 -1.74 7.47
N LYS A 263 3.42 -1.31 7.86
CA LYS A 263 3.63 -0.27 8.87
C LYS A 263 4.53 0.85 8.34
N MET A 264 4.20 2.10 8.65
CA MET A 264 5.10 3.25 8.51
C MET A 264 5.51 3.78 9.88
N VAL A 265 6.80 4.06 10.04
CA VAL A 265 7.38 4.73 11.20
C VAL A 265 7.94 6.07 10.74
N CYS A 266 7.34 7.17 11.18
CA CYS A 266 7.84 8.51 10.91
C CYS A 266 8.60 9.06 12.13
N LEU A 267 9.68 9.80 11.86
CA LEU A 267 10.45 10.50 12.89
C LEU A 267 10.87 11.88 12.40
N ASP A 268 10.66 12.91 13.20
CA ASP A 268 11.05 14.28 12.91
C ASP A 268 12.57 14.40 12.99
N LEU A 269 13.16 15.16 12.05
CA LEU A 269 14.61 15.21 11.86
C LEU A 269 15.37 15.81 13.06
N ASP A 270 14.69 16.49 13.97
CA ASP A 270 15.27 17.06 15.19
C ASP A 270 15.18 16.11 16.41
N HIS A 271 14.69 14.88 16.24
CA HIS A 271 14.56 13.94 17.34
C HIS A 271 15.93 13.52 17.90
N PRO A 272 16.10 13.37 19.23
CA PRO A 272 17.38 12.99 19.85
C PRO A 272 17.92 11.65 19.33
N ASP A 273 17.04 10.70 19.06
CA ASP A 273 17.41 9.36 18.58
C ASP A 273 17.47 9.27 17.03
N VAL A 274 17.42 10.39 16.29
CA VAL A 274 17.29 10.38 14.82
C VAL A 274 18.46 9.70 14.10
N GLU A 275 19.68 9.85 14.62
CA GLU A 275 20.86 9.23 14.00
C GLU A 275 20.82 7.70 14.12
N GLU A 276 20.41 7.15 15.28
CA GLU A 276 20.24 5.70 15.42
C GLU A 276 19.10 5.21 14.54
N PHE A 277 18.02 5.98 14.41
CA PHE A 277 16.91 5.65 13.53
C PHE A 277 17.33 5.57 12.05
N ILE A 278 18.14 6.51 11.56
CA ILE A 278 18.68 6.50 10.20
C ILE A 278 19.59 5.30 9.98
N ASP A 279 20.50 5.01 10.93
CA ASP A 279 21.47 3.91 10.80
C ASP A 279 20.84 2.53 11.08
N TRP A 280 19.59 2.46 11.55
CA TRP A 280 18.99 1.24 12.09
C TRP A 280 19.00 0.09 11.07
N LYS A 281 18.36 0.27 9.91
CA LYS A 281 18.28 -0.82 8.92
C LYS A 281 19.63 -1.13 8.30
N VAL A 282 20.50 -0.13 8.10
CA VAL A 282 21.86 -0.31 7.60
C VAL A 282 22.63 -1.30 8.48
N ILE A 283 22.61 -1.08 9.80
CA ILE A 283 23.30 -1.94 10.77
C ILE A 283 22.66 -3.33 10.82
N GLU A 284 21.33 -3.43 10.74
CA GLU A 284 20.63 -4.72 10.75
C GLU A 284 20.92 -5.55 9.49
N GLU A 285 21.05 -4.95 8.31
CA GLU A 285 21.48 -5.65 7.10
C GLU A 285 22.94 -6.12 7.16
N GLN A 286 23.84 -5.32 7.76
CA GLN A 286 25.21 -5.75 8.02
C GLN A 286 25.25 -6.98 8.94
N LYS A 287 24.36 -7.07 9.93
CA LYS A 287 24.22 -8.27 10.76
C LYS A 287 23.79 -9.48 9.93
N VAL A 288 22.86 -9.33 8.99
CA VAL A 288 22.47 -10.41 8.06
C VAL A 288 23.67 -10.88 7.25
N ALA A 289 24.42 -9.97 6.64
CA ALA A 289 25.61 -10.31 5.87
C ALA A 289 26.65 -11.05 6.73
N ALA A 290 26.87 -10.62 7.97
CA ALA A 290 27.78 -11.27 8.91
C ALA A 290 27.30 -12.68 9.30
N MET A 291 26.00 -12.87 9.58
CA MET A 291 25.43 -14.18 9.91
C MET A 291 25.49 -15.16 8.74
N VAL A 292 25.17 -14.71 7.52
CA VAL A 292 25.24 -15.54 6.31
C VAL A 292 26.67 -15.98 6.05
N THR A 293 27.60 -15.03 6.01
CA THR A 293 29.02 -15.34 5.77
C THR A 293 29.59 -16.21 6.90
N GLY A 294 29.34 -15.85 8.15
CA GLY A 294 29.83 -16.57 9.33
C GLY A 294 29.30 -17.99 9.42
N SER A 295 28.01 -18.22 9.13
CA SER A 295 27.42 -19.56 9.18
C SER A 295 28.03 -20.51 8.15
N LYS A 296 28.28 -20.04 6.91
CA LYS A 296 28.93 -20.82 5.86
C LYS A 296 30.38 -21.15 6.20
N ILE A 297 31.12 -20.16 6.71
CA ILE A 297 32.51 -20.36 7.16
C ILE A 297 32.56 -21.38 8.31
N CYS A 298 31.68 -21.24 9.32
CA CYS A 298 31.59 -22.20 10.42
C CYS A 298 31.29 -23.61 9.91
N ALA A 299 30.29 -23.77 9.04
CA ALA A 299 29.95 -25.05 8.44
C ALA A 299 31.15 -25.70 7.74
N GLN A 300 31.84 -24.93 6.88
CA GLN A 300 33.01 -25.39 6.14
C GLN A 300 34.17 -25.77 7.07
N ARG A 301 34.54 -24.88 8.00
CA ARG A 301 35.72 -25.05 8.86
C ARG A 301 35.52 -26.15 9.90
N LEU A 302 34.35 -26.24 10.51
CA LEU A 302 34.05 -27.28 11.50
C LEU A 302 34.01 -28.67 10.86
N ASN A 303 33.40 -28.80 9.67
CA ASN A 303 33.44 -30.06 8.93
C ASN A 303 34.86 -30.42 8.47
N ALA A 304 35.71 -29.46 8.13
CA ALA A 304 37.12 -29.71 7.82
C ALA A 304 37.90 -30.22 9.05
N VAL A 305 37.66 -29.64 10.23
CA VAL A 305 38.25 -30.13 11.49
C VAL A 305 37.76 -31.54 11.80
N LEU A 306 36.45 -31.78 11.75
CA LEU A 306 35.86 -33.10 12.01
C LEU A 306 36.40 -34.16 11.05
N LYS A 307 36.45 -33.85 9.75
CA LYS A 307 37.03 -34.74 8.74
C LYS A 307 38.50 -35.03 9.02
N ALA A 308 39.27 -34.03 9.44
CA ALA A 308 40.68 -34.19 9.74
C ALA A 308 40.93 -35.08 10.97
N CYS A 309 39.97 -35.19 11.89
CA CYS A 309 40.06 -36.13 13.01
C CYS A 309 40.05 -37.61 12.56
N HIS A 310 39.48 -37.92 11.40
CA HIS A 310 39.40 -39.28 10.87
C HIS A 310 40.59 -39.59 9.96
N MET A 311 41.55 -40.36 10.46
CA MET A 311 42.76 -40.78 9.74
C MET A 311 42.60 -42.19 9.17
N PRO A 312 43.12 -42.48 7.96
CA PRO A 312 43.12 -43.85 7.42
C PRO A 312 43.97 -44.79 8.29
N GLU A 313 43.45 -45.98 8.61
CA GLU A 313 44.20 -47.05 9.31
C GLU A 313 43.86 -48.42 8.70
N GLY A 314 44.77 -48.95 7.87
CA GLY A 314 44.54 -50.20 7.14
C GLY A 314 43.32 -50.12 6.20
N ALA A 315 42.33 -50.99 6.41
CA ALA A 315 41.04 -50.97 5.70
C ALA A 315 39.96 -50.11 6.38
N GLY A 316 40.28 -49.45 7.51
CA GLY A 316 39.34 -48.67 8.32
C GLY A 316 39.77 -47.21 8.53
N THR A 317 39.10 -46.54 9.47
CA THR A 317 39.42 -45.18 9.91
C THR A 317 39.62 -45.17 11.42
N ARG A 318 40.60 -44.39 11.89
CA ARG A 318 40.86 -44.15 13.30
C ARG A 318 40.65 -42.68 13.63
N VAL A 319 40.15 -42.41 14.82
CA VAL A 319 39.97 -41.05 15.32
C VAL A 319 41.25 -40.59 16.01
N GLU A 320 41.92 -39.57 15.46
CA GLU A 320 43.07 -38.90 16.06
C GLU A 320 42.74 -37.42 16.26
N THR A 321 42.62 -37.02 17.52
CA THR A 321 42.21 -35.65 17.93
C THR A 321 43.37 -34.85 18.51
N ASP A 322 44.56 -35.44 18.65
CA ASP A 322 45.78 -34.74 19.04
C ASP A 322 46.42 -34.05 17.83
N PRO A 323 46.42 -32.71 17.75
CA PRO A 323 47.00 -31.99 16.61
C PRO A 323 48.52 -32.18 16.48
N GLU A 324 49.25 -32.56 17.54
CA GLU A 324 50.67 -32.84 17.41
C GLU A 324 50.95 -34.17 16.68
N LYS A 325 49.99 -35.10 16.71
CA LYS A 325 50.05 -36.39 16.00
C LYS A 325 49.39 -36.37 14.63
N ASN A 326 48.61 -35.32 14.33
CA ASN A 326 47.85 -35.19 13.10
C ASN A 326 48.08 -33.81 12.44
N PRO A 327 49.03 -33.71 11.48
CA PRO A 327 49.33 -32.46 10.79
C PRO A 327 48.14 -31.87 10.02
N ALA A 328 47.25 -32.72 9.49
CA ALA A 328 46.05 -32.27 8.79
C ALA A 328 45.05 -31.62 9.77
N LEU A 329 44.88 -32.20 10.95
CA LEU A 329 44.08 -31.62 12.03
C LEU A 329 44.68 -30.31 12.56
N LYS A 330 45.99 -30.26 12.79
CA LYS A 330 46.69 -29.03 13.19
C LYS A 330 46.48 -27.90 12.19
N LYS A 331 46.54 -28.20 10.90
CA LYS A 331 46.24 -27.25 9.82
C LYS A 331 44.76 -26.82 9.85
N ALA A 332 43.83 -27.77 9.93
CA ALA A 332 42.39 -27.46 9.96
C ALA A 332 42.00 -26.58 11.16
N ILE A 333 42.53 -26.86 12.35
CA ILE A 333 42.33 -26.03 13.55
C ILE A 333 42.90 -24.62 13.34
N ARG A 334 44.12 -24.51 12.79
CA ARG A 334 44.73 -23.21 12.50
C ARG A 334 43.87 -22.39 11.54
N GLU A 335 43.37 -23.00 10.47
CA GLU A 335 42.50 -22.34 9.49
C GLU A 335 41.14 -21.94 10.08
N ALA A 336 40.55 -22.77 10.96
CA ALA A 336 39.33 -22.45 11.68
C ALA A 336 39.53 -21.23 12.61
N ARG A 337 40.64 -21.19 13.36
CA ARG A 337 41.01 -20.05 14.22
C ARG A 337 41.28 -18.77 13.43
N LEU A 338 41.97 -18.88 12.28
CA LEU A 338 42.17 -17.75 11.37
C LEU A 338 40.84 -17.20 10.82
N SER A 339 39.82 -18.06 10.74
CA SER A 339 38.46 -17.67 10.32
C SER A 339 37.56 -17.25 11.50
N ALA A 340 38.13 -17.00 12.69
CA ALA A 340 37.44 -16.60 13.92
C ALA A 340 36.35 -17.59 14.40
N VAL A 341 36.46 -18.88 14.06
CA VAL A 341 35.56 -19.91 14.60
C VAL A 341 35.82 -20.08 16.10
N SER A 342 34.76 -20.07 16.91
CA SER A 342 34.85 -20.21 18.36
C SER A 342 35.54 -21.53 18.76
N GLU A 343 36.47 -21.43 19.71
CA GLU A 343 37.21 -22.59 20.22
C GLU A 343 36.27 -23.66 20.80
N ALA A 344 35.15 -23.25 21.42
CA ALA A 344 34.16 -24.19 21.95
C ALA A 344 33.54 -25.08 20.85
N TYR A 345 33.34 -24.55 19.64
CA TYR A 345 32.84 -25.34 18.52
C TYR A 345 33.93 -26.25 17.91
N ILE A 346 35.18 -25.78 17.86
CA ILE A 346 36.32 -26.60 17.40
C ILE A 346 36.47 -27.83 18.31
N GLN A 347 36.47 -27.63 19.63
CA GLN A 347 36.61 -28.72 20.61
C GLN A 347 35.45 -29.71 20.53
N ARG A 348 34.21 -29.25 20.27
CA ARG A 348 33.07 -30.15 20.04
C ARG A 348 33.28 -31.11 18.87
N MET A 349 34.05 -30.72 17.84
CA MET A 349 34.31 -31.63 16.71
C MET A 349 35.13 -32.84 17.12
N PHE A 350 35.97 -32.74 18.16
CA PHE A 350 36.69 -33.90 18.68
C PHE A 350 35.75 -34.88 19.36
N SER A 351 34.81 -34.37 20.16
CA SER A 351 33.75 -35.19 20.76
C SER A 351 32.89 -35.86 19.68
N TYR A 352 32.48 -35.11 18.65
CA TYR A 352 31.74 -35.67 17.52
C TYR A 352 32.51 -36.77 16.78
N ALA A 353 33.82 -36.59 16.59
CA ALA A 353 34.66 -37.59 15.96
C ALA A 353 34.71 -38.89 16.78
N HIS A 354 34.88 -38.78 18.11
CA HIS A 354 34.92 -39.94 19.01
C HIS A 354 33.59 -40.71 19.06
N GLU A 355 32.46 -40.02 18.91
CA GLU A 355 31.13 -40.63 18.76
C GLU A 355 30.88 -41.23 17.35
N GLY A 356 31.86 -41.15 16.45
CA GLY A 356 31.80 -41.74 15.11
C GLY A 356 31.14 -40.87 14.03
N PHE A 357 30.81 -39.62 14.32
CA PHE A 357 30.25 -38.72 13.30
C PHE A 357 31.34 -38.27 12.32
N THR A 358 31.00 -38.28 11.03
CA THR A 358 31.88 -37.82 9.93
C THR A 358 31.42 -36.49 9.31
N HIS A 359 30.25 -36.00 9.73
CA HIS A 359 29.67 -34.76 9.27
C HIS A 359 28.94 -34.05 10.40
N PHE A 360 29.07 -32.74 10.46
CA PHE A 360 28.38 -31.86 11.40
C PHE A 360 27.47 -30.89 10.65
N VAL A 361 26.18 -30.92 10.97
CA VAL A 361 25.21 -30.00 10.40
C VAL A 361 25.25 -28.69 11.17
N PHE A 362 25.90 -27.68 10.59
CA PHE A 362 25.77 -26.29 11.03
C PHE A 362 24.69 -25.64 10.18
N HIS A 363 23.70 -25.00 10.81
CA HIS A 363 22.64 -24.32 10.06
C HIS A 363 23.20 -23.11 9.30
N GLU A 364 23.22 -23.20 7.98
CA GLU A 364 23.61 -22.11 7.08
C GLU A 364 22.43 -21.18 6.81
N TYR A 365 22.72 -19.89 6.66
CA TYR A 365 21.76 -18.87 6.28
C TYR A 365 22.00 -18.37 4.87
N ASP A 366 21.00 -17.70 4.30
CA ASP A 366 21.08 -16.99 3.01
C ASP A 366 20.65 -15.53 3.15
N THR A 367 20.87 -14.76 2.09
CA THR A 367 20.51 -13.34 1.98
C THR A 367 19.10 -13.14 1.44
N ASN A 368 18.27 -14.19 1.39
CA ASN A 368 16.90 -14.03 0.95
C ASN A 368 16.10 -13.28 2.04
N TRP A 369 15.36 -12.26 1.65
CA TRP A 369 14.68 -11.36 2.59
C TRP A 369 13.55 -12.05 3.38
N ASP A 370 13.00 -13.16 2.86
CA ASP A 370 12.06 -14.03 3.58
C ASP A 370 12.76 -15.13 4.39
N GLY A 371 14.09 -15.21 4.29
CA GLY A 371 14.96 -16.23 4.89
C GLY A 371 15.15 -16.07 6.40
N LYS A 372 15.69 -17.11 7.02
CA LYS A 372 15.84 -17.19 8.49
C LYS A 372 16.76 -16.12 9.07
N ALA A 373 17.74 -15.62 8.32
CA ALA A 373 18.62 -14.54 8.81
C ALA A 373 17.88 -13.20 8.91
N TYR A 374 17.06 -12.84 7.93
CA TYR A 374 16.24 -11.63 8.02
C TYR A 374 15.21 -11.71 9.15
N GLN A 375 14.72 -12.91 9.45
CA GLN A 375 13.80 -13.13 10.58
C GLN A 375 14.46 -12.91 11.96
N THR A 376 15.79 -12.85 12.09
CA THR A 376 16.46 -12.62 13.40
C THR A 376 16.88 -11.18 13.63
N VAL A 377 16.85 -10.33 12.60
CA VAL A 377 17.15 -8.89 12.71
C VAL A 377 15.88 -8.04 12.85
N SER A 378 16.03 -6.78 13.24
CA SER A 378 14.91 -5.86 13.47
C SER A 378 14.76 -4.80 12.36
N GLY A 379 13.63 -4.10 12.36
CA GLY A 379 13.33 -3.01 11.42
C GLY A 379 12.92 -3.47 10.03
N GLN A 380 12.58 -4.74 9.84
CA GLN A 380 12.27 -5.33 8.52
C GLN A 380 10.77 -5.37 8.19
N ASN A 381 9.92 -5.06 9.16
CA ASN A 381 8.46 -5.13 9.06
C ASN A 381 7.81 -3.74 9.08
N SER A 382 8.59 -2.68 8.90
CA SER A 382 8.12 -1.30 8.70
C SER A 382 8.89 -0.61 7.58
N ASN A 383 8.22 0.31 6.90
CA ASN A 383 8.89 1.40 6.20
C ASN A 383 9.23 2.49 7.21
N ASN A 384 10.40 3.09 7.08
CA ASN A 384 10.88 4.12 7.97
C ASN A 384 11.04 5.42 7.18
N SER A 385 10.64 6.56 7.72
CA SER A 385 10.83 7.85 7.06
C SER A 385 11.16 8.96 8.03
N VAL A 386 12.06 9.85 7.63
CA VAL A 386 12.36 11.08 8.35
C VAL A 386 11.51 12.23 7.83
N ARG A 387 11.02 13.07 8.75
CA ARG A 387 10.23 14.26 8.45
C ARG A 387 11.10 15.50 8.54
N ILE A 388 11.26 16.18 7.41
CA ILE A 388 12.27 17.21 7.18
C ILE A 388 11.58 18.56 6.98
N PRO A 389 11.77 19.54 7.86
CA PRO A 389 11.24 20.88 7.67
C PRO A 389 12.09 21.68 6.66
N ASN A 390 11.52 22.71 6.03
CA ASN A 390 12.24 23.57 5.08
C ASN A 390 13.46 24.26 5.72
N ALA A 391 13.36 24.63 7.00
CA ALA A 391 14.47 25.21 7.76
C ALA A 391 15.72 24.32 7.82
N PHE A 392 15.60 23.00 7.64
CA PHE A 392 16.76 22.13 7.54
C PHE A 392 17.51 22.34 6.22
N PHE A 393 16.80 22.55 5.11
CA PHE A 393 17.43 22.81 3.82
C PHE A 393 18.13 24.17 3.81
N GLU A 394 17.56 25.18 4.47
CA GLU A 394 18.24 26.46 4.70
C GLU A 394 19.56 26.28 5.47
N ALA A 395 19.54 25.48 6.54
CA ALA A 395 20.76 25.13 7.28
C ALA A 395 21.76 24.34 6.42
N LEU A 396 21.28 23.42 5.58
CA LEU A 396 22.11 22.60 4.69
C LEU A 396 22.82 23.45 3.62
N GLU A 397 22.10 24.37 2.99
CA GLU A 397 22.64 25.30 1.99
C GLU A 397 23.72 26.22 2.57
N GLN A 398 23.56 26.61 3.85
CA GLN A 398 24.48 27.48 4.56
C GLN A 398 25.64 26.72 5.26
N ASP A 399 25.73 25.40 5.09
CA ASP A 399 26.68 24.54 5.81
C ASP A 399 26.59 24.68 7.35
N GLY A 400 25.37 24.94 7.81
CA GLY A 400 25.02 25.25 9.19
C GLY A 400 24.87 24.02 10.08
N ASP A 401 24.52 24.32 11.32
CA ASP A 401 24.31 23.36 12.39
C ASP A 401 22.82 23.04 12.56
N TRP A 402 22.52 21.81 12.98
CA TRP A 402 21.17 21.31 13.26
C TRP A 402 21.10 20.78 14.70
N ALA A 403 20.15 21.29 15.47
CA ALA A 403 19.99 20.92 16.88
C ALA A 403 19.00 19.75 17.06
N LEU A 404 19.45 18.68 17.72
CA LEU A 404 18.60 17.59 18.17
C LEU A 404 18.02 17.93 19.55
N ARG A 405 16.71 17.80 19.71
CA ARG A 405 15.93 18.41 20.80
C ARG A 405 15.19 17.40 21.64
N ARG A 406 15.40 17.47 22.95
CA ARG A 406 14.70 16.68 23.96
C ARG A 406 13.19 16.87 23.88
N ARG A 407 12.42 15.80 24.10
CA ARG A 407 10.96 15.88 24.04
C ARG A 407 10.32 16.38 25.33
N ILE A 408 11.01 16.28 26.46
CA ILE A 408 10.43 16.71 27.74
C ILE A 408 10.56 18.21 28.02
N ASP A 409 11.56 18.89 27.44
CA ASP A 409 11.81 20.33 27.70
C ASP A 409 12.23 21.15 26.46
N GLY A 410 12.33 20.53 25.27
CA GLY A 410 12.67 21.19 24.01
C GLY A 410 14.13 21.67 23.88
N LYS A 411 14.96 21.43 24.91
CA LYS A 411 16.37 21.87 24.89
C LYS A 411 17.18 21.03 23.93
N ALA A 412 18.15 21.67 23.27
CA ALA A 412 19.11 20.97 22.45
C ALA A 412 19.97 20.04 23.33
N ILE A 413 20.03 18.76 23.00
CA ILE A 413 20.91 17.78 23.66
C ILE A 413 22.18 17.52 22.86
N LYS A 414 22.08 17.63 21.53
CA LYS A 414 23.19 17.46 20.60
C LYS A 414 23.00 18.44 19.44
N THR A 415 24.11 18.91 18.90
CA THR A 415 24.13 19.68 17.65
C THR A 415 24.99 18.94 16.66
N VAL A 416 24.52 18.80 15.43
CA VAL A 416 25.20 18.08 14.33
C VAL A 416 25.31 19.00 13.12
N LYS A 417 26.26 18.73 12.22
CA LYS A 417 26.29 19.44 10.94
C LYS A 417 25.13 19.00 10.06
N ALA A 418 24.40 19.95 9.46
CA ALA A 418 23.29 19.62 8.58
C ALA A 418 23.75 18.76 7.39
N ARG A 419 24.94 19.07 6.84
CA ARG A 419 25.57 18.27 5.78
C ARG A 419 25.84 16.83 6.19
N GLU A 420 26.44 16.61 7.36
CA GLU A 420 26.74 15.26 7.86
C GLU A 420 25.45 14.44 8.07
N LEU A 421 24.40 15.06 8.61
CA LEU A 421 23.11 14.39 8.80
C LEU A 421 22.46 14.04 7.45
N TRP A 422 22.52 14.94 6.47
CA TRP A 422 22.01 14.69 5.13
C TRP A 422 22.78 13.59 4.40
N ASP A 423 24.12 13.60 4.47
CA ASP A 423 24.97 12.56 3.91
C ASP A 423 24.67 11.20 4.52
N LYS A 424 24.39 11.15 5.84
CA LYS A 424 23.97 9.93 6.53
C LYS A 424 22.63 9.40 6.00
N ILE A 425 21.63 10.27 5.80
CA ILE A 425 20.33 9.89 5.21
C ILE A 425 20.52 9.34 3.80
N ALA A 426 21.29 10.05 2.96
CA ALA A 426 21.55 9.63 1.59
C ALA A 426 22.31 8.29 1.52
N TRP A 427 23.30 8.10 2.39
CA TRP A 427 24.03 6.84 2.50
C TRP A 427 23.13 5.68 2.93
N ALA A 428 22.30 5.88 3.96
CA ALA A 428 21.36 4.86 4.43
C ALA A 428 20.36 4.47 3.34
N ALA A 429 19.74 5.45 2.68
CA ALA A 429 18.84 5.21 1.56
C ALA A 429 19.53 4.48 0.39
N TRP A 430 20.79 4.78 0.09
CA TRP A 430 21.56 4.05 -0.93
C TRP A 430 21.85 2.60 -0.54
N ILE A 431 22.17 2.34 0.73
CA ILE A 431 22.49 1.00 1.22
C ILE A 431 21.26 0.10 1.31
N CYS A 432 20.18 0.58 1.93
CA CYS A 432 19.04 -0.26 2.33
C CYS A 432 17.66 0.32 1.96
N ALA A 433 17.59 1.37 1.13
CA ALA A 433 16.36 2.06 0.72
C ALA A 433 15.56 2.77 1.84
N ASP A 434 16.10 2.83 3.06
CA ASP A 434 15.50 3.49 4.22
C ASP A 434 16.53 4.35 4.99
N PRO A 435 16.09 5.39 5.72
CA PRO A 435 14.72 5.88 5.75
C PRO A 435 14.36 6.67 4.48
N GLY A 436 13.09 6.60 4.08
CA GLY A 436 12.51 7.53 3.12
C GLY A 436 12.47 8.96 3.67
N THR A 437 12.14 9.92 2.82
CA THR A 437 12.04 11.34 3.19
C THR A 437 10.63 11.87 3.00
N GLN A 438 10.18 12.68 3.96
CA GLN A 438 8.90 13.38 3.92
C GLN A 438 9.12 14.85 4.23
N TYR A 439 8.71 15.73 3.33
CA TYR A 439 8.95 17.18 3.46
C TYR A 439 7.85 17.83 4.33
N ASP A 440 8.10 17.92 5.64
CA ASP A 440 7.10 18.29 6.65
C ASP A 440 6.41 19.62 6.36
N THR A 441 7.21 20.64 6.04
CA THR A 441 6.70 22.00 5.82
C THR A 441 5.83 22.03 4.57
N THR A 442 6.34 21.53 3.44
CA THR A 442 5.58 21.43 2.19
C THR A 442 4.27 20.67 2.36
N ILE A 443 4.28 19.53 3.06
CA ILE A 443 3.05 18.75 3.34
C ILE A 443 2.01 19.61 4.08
N ASN A 444 2.43 20.36 5.10
CA ASN A 444 1.52 21.18 5.90
C ASN A 444 1.08 22.49 5.18
N GLU A 445 1.90 23.04 4.29
CA GLU A 445 1.51 24.19 3.44
C GLU A 445 0.36 23.83 2.48
N TRP A 446 0.30 22.58 2.04
CA TRP A 446 -0.80 22.03 1.22
C TRP A 446 -1.95 21.43 2.05
N HIS A 447 -1.94 21.57 3.38
CA HIS A 447 -2.99 21.02 4.22
C HIS A 447 -4.31 21.79 4.04
N THR A 448 -5.38 21.05 3.77
CA THR A 448 -6.74 21.58 3.68
C THR A 448 -7.38 21.87 5.03
N CYS A 449 -6.90 21.26 6.12
CA CYS A 449 -7.52 21.34 7.46
C CYS A 449 -6.57 21.72 8.63
N PRO A 450 -5.70 22.75 8.49
CA PRO A 450 -4.70 23.06 9.51
C PRO A 450 -5.28 23.54 10.84
N GLU A 451 -6.53 24.01 10.89
CA GLU A 451 -7.17 24.45 12.14
C GLU A 451 -7.51 23.25 13.06
N ASP A 452 -7.51 22.03 12.54
CA ASP A 452 -7.77 20.79 13.30
C ASP A 452 -6.48 20.02 13.66
N GLY A 453 -5.31 20.56 13.31
CA GLY A 453 -4.02 20.01 13.67
C GLY A 453 -3.04 19.95 12.50
N ARG A 454 -1.83 19.49 12.80
CA ARG A 454 -0.78 19.26 11.80
C ARG A 454 -0.89 17.87 11.21
N ILE A 455 -0.45 17.73 9.96
CA ILE A 455 -0.14 16.43 9.37
C ILE A 455 1.20 15.99 9.95
N ASN A 456 1.18 14.96 10.80
CA ASN A 456 2.37 14.48 11.50
C ASN A 456 2.96 13.23 10.86
N ALA A 457 2.17 12.41 10.16
CA ALA A 457 2.62 11.15 9.59
C ALA A 457 1.93 10.87 8.25
N SER A 458 2.31 9.76 7.64
CA SER A 458 1.64 9.17 6.48
C SER A 458 1.18 7.75 6.78
N ASN A 459 0.44 7.15 5.85
CA ASN A 459 0.24 5.70 5.80
C ASN A 459 1.53 4.96 5.30
N PRO A 460 1.53 3.61 5.24
CA PRO A 460 2.69 2.80 4.84
C PRO A 460 3.40 3.17 3.54
N CYS A 461 2.66 3.63 2.52
CA CYS A 461 3.24 3.92 1.21
C CYS A 461 3.37 5.43 0.93
N SER A 462 3.16 6.28 1.95
CA SER A 462 3.38 7.72 1.90
C SER A 462 2.50 8.51 0.91
N GLU A 463 1.40 7.92 0.42
CA GLU A 463 0.45 8.55 -0.50
C GLU A 463 -0.71 9.28 0.23
N TYR A 464 -1.03 8.86 1.45
CA TYR A 464 -2.09 9.48 2.27
C TYR A 464 -1.46 10.35 3.37
N MET A 465 -1.73 11.64 3.31
CA MET A 465 -1.18 12.68 4.18
C MET A 465 -2.33 13.51 4.76
N PHE A 466 -2.72 13.22 5.98
CA PHE A 466 -3.79 13.94 6.66
C PHE A 466 -3.61 13.90 8.19
N LEU A 467 -4.59 14.37 8.93
CA LEU A 467 -4.57 14.41 10.39
C LEU A 467 -4.36 13.02 11.01
N ASP A 468 -3.72 12.98 12.18
CA ASP A 468 -3.61 11.75 12.95
C ASP A 468 -4.99 11.19 13.32
N ASP A 469 -5.05 9.86 13.49
CA ASP A 469 -6.25 9.11 13.79
C ASP A 469 -7.32 9.26 12.71
N THR A 470 -6.92 9.20 11.44
CA THR A 470 -7.82 9.20 10.28
C THR A 470 -7.53 8.03 9.36
N ALA A 471 -8.48 7.73 8.48
CA ALA A 471 -8.39 6.65 7.53
C ALA A 471 -8.70 7.12 6.10
N CYS A 472 -8.12 6.44 5.12
CA CYS A 472 -8.39 6.63 3.71
C CYS A 472 -8.80 5.32 3.04
N ASN A 473 -9.92 5.36 2.35
CA ASN A 473 -10.32 4.34 1.39
C ASN A 473 -9.87 4.78 -0.01
N LEU A 474 -9.45 3.81 -0.83
CA LEU A 474 -8.79 4.11 -2.10
C LEU A 474 -9.49 3.43 -3.26
N ALA A 475 -9.39 4.03 -4.43
CA ALA A 475 -9.69 3.37 -5.69
C ALA A 475 -8.73 3.87 -6.76
N SER A 476 -8.55 3.09 -7.82
CA SER A 476 -7.72 3.49 -8.94
C SER A 476 -8.43 3.21 -10.25
N LEU A 477 -8.44 4.21 -11.14
CA LEU A 477 -8.89 4.07 -12.52
C LEU A 477 -7.76 3.48 -13.38
N ASN A 478 -8.07 2.55 -14.28
CA ASN A 478 -7.12 2.04 -15.26
C ASN A 478 -7.08 3.00 -16.45
N LEU A 479 -6.01 3.80 -16.59
CA LEU A 479 -5.91 4.77 -17.68
C LEU A 479 -6.01 4.11 -19.06
N GLY A 480 -5.59 2.85 -19.21
CA GLY A 480 -5.66 2.12 -20.47
C GLY A 480 -7.07 1.95 -21.03
N GLU A 481 -8.11 1.94 -20.19
CA GLU A 481 -9.51 1.84 -20.63
C GLU A 481 -10.10 3.18 -21.08
N PHE A 482 -9.35 4.29 -20.95
CA PHE A 482 -9.76 5.63 -21.37
C PHE A 482 -8.97 6.12 -22.59
N TYR A 483 -8.28 5.22 -23.29
CA TYR A 483 -7.65 5.48 -24.57
C TYR A 483 -8.26 4.58 -25.63
N THR A 484 -8.53 5.16 -26.80
CA THR A 484 -8.88 4.39 -27.99
C THR A 484 -7.64 3.65 -28.53
N GLU A 485 -7.86 2.69 -29.44
CA GLU A 485 -6.76 1.94 -30.07
C GLU A 485 -5.79 2.83 -30.85
N ASP A 486 -6.28 3.93 -31.43
CA ASP A 486 -5.49 4.96 -32.12
C ASP A 486 -4.86 6.01 -31.17
N GLY A 487 -5.05 5.85 -29.85
CA GLY A 487 -4.37 6.66 -28.84
C GLY A 487 -5.06 7.98 -28.48
N GLN A 488 -6.33 8.17 -28.85
CA GLN A 488 -7.13 9.31 -28.41
C GLN A 488 -7.59 9.12 -26.96
N PHE A 489 -7.40 10.14 -26.11
CA PHE A 489 -7.90 10.12 -24.74
C PHE A 489 -9.40 10.45 -24.67
N LEU A 490 -10.17 9.56 -24.05
CA LEU A 490 -11.60 9.68 -23.83
C LEU A 490 -11.90 10.52 -22.57
N LEU A 491 -11.65 11.82 -22.66
CA LEU A 491 -11.74 12.75 -21.53
C LEU A 491 -13.09 12.69 -20.80
N GLU A 492 -14.21 12.68 -21.51
CA GLU A 492 -15.54 12.70 -20.89
C GLU A 492 -15.89 11.36 -20.21
N ASP A 493 -15.40 10.23 -20.73
CA ASP A 493 -15.53 8.91 -20.09
C ASP A 493 -14.73 8.89 -18.79
N PHE A 494 -13.52 9.45 -18.80
CA PHE A 494 -12.69 9.59 -17.61
C PHE A 494 -13.35 10.49 -16.56
N ARG A 495 -13.87 11.66 -16.94
CA ARG A 495 -14.58 12.57 -16.01
C ARG A 495 -15.80 11.90 -15.38
N HIS A 496 -16.57 11.14 -16.15
CA HIS A 496 -17.70 10.36 -15.65
C HIS A 496 -17.27 9.29 -14.64
N ALA A 497 -16.22 8.53 -14.97
CA ALA A 497 -15.63 7.54 -14.07
C ALA A 497 -15.13 8.17 -12.76
N VAL A 498 -14.43 9.32 -12.84
CA VAL A 498 -13.95 10.07 -11.67
C VAL A 498 -15.09 10.47 -10.75
N ARG A 499 -16.18 10.99 -11.33
CA ARG A 499 -17.39 11.35 -10.58
C ARG A 499 -17.99 10.16 -9.84
N LEU A 500 -18.25 9.05 -10.55
CA LEU A 500 -18.86 7.86 -9.95
C LEU A 500 -18.01 7.28 -8.82
N TRP A 501 -16.70 7.18 -9.02
CA TRP A 501 -15.81 6.62 -8.00
C TRP A 501 -15.57 7.56 -6.82
N THR A 502 -15.68 8.88 -7.01
CA THR A 502 -15.72 9.82 -5.88
C THR A 502 -16.94 9.56 -4.99
N ILE A 503 -18.11 9.33 -5.58
CA ILE A 503 -19.34 8.98 -4.84
C ILE A 503 -19.20 7.61 -4.14
N VAL A 504 -18.62 6.60 -4.81
CA VAL A 504 -18.35 5.28 -4.19
C VAL A 504 -17.49 5.43 -2.94
N LEU A 505 -16.40 6.20 -3.04
CA LEU A 505 -15.49 6.39 -1.92
C LEU A 505 -16.17 7.16 -0.77
N GLU A 506 -16.97 8.17 -1.07
CA GLU A 506 -17.72 8.92 -0.06
C GLU A 506 -18.76 8.04 0.67
N ILE A 507 -19.55 7.24 -0.06
CA ILE A 507 -20.49 6.28 0.54
C ILE A 507 -19.73 5.25 1.39
N SER A 508 -18.54 4.87 0.95
CA SER A 508 -17.70 3.92 1.68
C SER A 508 -17.18 4.45 3.02
N VAL A 509 -17.07 5.77 3.20
CA VAL A 509 -16.83 6.38 4.52
C VAL A 509 -18.03 6.17 5.44
N LEU A 510 -19.24 6.38 4.90
CA LEU A 510 -20.50 6.30 5.66
C LEU A 510 -20.77 4.90 6.22
N MET A 511 -20.50 3.85 5.43
CA MET A 511 -20.77 2.46 5.82
C MET A 511 -19.72 1.87 6.76
N ALA A 512 -18.58 2.53 6.95
CA ALA A 512 -17.39 1.91 7.54
C ALA A 512 -17.45 1.78 9.06
N SER A 513 -16.76 0.75 9.59
CA SER A 513 -16.38 0.66 11.00
C SER A 513 -14.86 0.55 11.18
N PHE A 514 -14.37 0.99 12.34
CA PHE A 514 -12.95 1.23 12.62
C PHE A 514 -12.52 0.69 13.99
N PRO A 515 -11.25 0.32 14.21
CA PRO A 515 -10.82 -0.36 15.43
C PRO A 515 -10.62 0.53 16.67
N SER A 516 -10.73 1.85 16.51
CA SER A 516 -10.69 2.83 17.60
C SER A 516 -11.77 3.90 17.42
N GLN A 517 -12.21 4.49 18.54
CA GLN A 517 -13.21 5.56 18.54
C GLN A 517 -12.68 6.82 17.87
N ALA A 518 -11.44 7.22 18.15
CA ALA A 518 -10.81 8.39 17.55
C ALA A 518 -10.79 8.32 16.02
N ILE A 519 -10.41 7.15 15.47
CA ILE A 519 -10.40 6.92 14.02
C ILE A 519 -11.80 6.98 13.45
N ALA A 520 -12.77 6.32 14.09
CA ALA A 520 -14.17 6.37 13.66
C ALA A 520 -14.71 7.81 13.61
N GLN A 521 -14.44 8.59 14.66
CA GLN A 521 -14.92 9.96 14.77
C GLN A 521 -14.32 10.84 13.69
N LYS A 522 -12.98 10.93 13.62
CA LYS A 522 -12.33 11.84 12.67
C LYS A 522 -12.54 11.41 11.23
N SER A 523 -12.56 10.11 10.93
CA SER A 523 -12.84 9.65 9.55
C SER A 523 -14.25 10.04 9.11
N PHE A 524 -15.24 10.02 10.02
CA PHE A 524 -16.59 10.51 9.74
C PHE A 524 -16.65 12.03 9.60
N GLN A 525 -15.89 12.78 10.42
CA GLN A 525 -15.86 14.23 10.43
C GLN A 525 -15.20 14.84 9.18
N PHE A 526 -14.11 14.24 8.69
CA PHE A 526 -13.30 14.78 7.60
C PHE A 526 -13.51 14.08 6.26
N ARG A 527 -13.99 12.83 6.27
CA ARG A 527 -14.46 12.11 5.08
C ARG A 527 -13.40 12.05 3.97
N THR A 528 -12.18 11.69 4.34
CA THR A 528 -11.02 11.66 3.45
C THR A 528 -11.08 10.49 2.47
N LEU A 529 -10.85 10.79 1.19
CA LEU A 529 -10.87 9.83 0.08
C LEU A 529 -9.50 9.79 -0.62
N GLY A 530 -9.25 8.70 -1.33
CA GLY A 530 -8.04 8.53 -2.13
C GLY A 530 -8.33 7.91 -3.49
N LEU A 531 -8.98 8.68 -4.37
CA LEU A 531 -9.09 8.30 -5.77
C LEU A 531 -7.76 8.56 -6.49
N GLY A 532 -7.30 7.57 -7.25
CA GLY A 532 -6.10 7.65 -8.06
C GLY A 532 -6.29 7.00 -9.43
N TYR A 533 -5.18 6.74 -10.11
CA TYR A 533 -5.16 5.95 -11.33
C TYR A 533 -3.93 5.05 -11.38
N ALA A 534 -3.95 4.09 -12.30
CA ALA A 534 -2.84 3.20 -12.63
C ALA A 534 -2.54 3.24 -14.14
N ASN A 535 -1.51 2.50 -14.55
CA ASN A 535 -1.21 2.20 -15.94
C ASN A 535 -0.66 3.39 -16.77
N LEU A 536 -0.09 4.42 -16.12
CA LEU A 536 0.45 5.59 -16.81
C LEU A 536 1.58 5.23 -17.77
N GLY A 537 2.56 4.45 -17.31
CA GLY A 537 3.70 4.06 -18.13
C GLY A 537 3.28 3.32 -19.40
N THR A 538 2.26 2.47 -19.30
CA THR A 538 1.67 1.74 -20.42
C THR A 538 1.04 2.66 -21.45
N VAL A 539 0.24 3.61 -20.99
CA VAL A 539 -0.45 4.57 -21.86
C VAL A 539 0.54 5.45 -22.62
N LEU A 540 1.61 5.90 -21.94
CA LEU A 540 2.68 6.66 -22.58
C LEU A 540 3.45 5.80 -23.60
N MET A 541 3.79 4.57 -23.22
CA MET A 541 4.52 3.63 -24.06
C MET A 541 3.75 3.28 -25.34
N ARG A 542 2.44 2.99 -25.25
CA ARG A 542 1.56 2.72 -26.41
C ARG A 542 1.51 3.88 -27.39
N GLN A 543 1.62 5.11 -26.91
CA GLN A 543 1.64 6.32 -27.73
C GLN A 543 3.04 6.67 -28.27
N GLY A 544 4.07 5.84 -28.02
CA GLY A 544 5.45 6.14 -28.39
C GLY A 544 6.02 7.36 -27.67
N ILE A 545 5.50 7.72 -26.49
CA ILE A 545 5.95 8.87 -25.71
C ILE A 545 6.96 8.40 -24.66
N PRO A 546 8.22 8.87 -24.69
CA PRO A 546 9.20 8.55 -23.66
C PRO A 546 8.73 9.04 -22.29
N TYR A 547 8.84 8.18 -21.28
CA TYR A 547 8.40 8.51 -19.92
C TYR A 547 9.16 9.73 -19.36
N ASP A 548 10.48 9.79 -19.57
CA ASP A 548 11.31 10.97 -19.29
C ASP A 548 11.23 11.98 -20.43
N SER A 549 10.08 12.64 -20.58
CA SER A 549 9.91 13.72 -21.54
C SER A 549 9.01 14.84 -21.01
N PRO A 550 9.18 16.09 -21.47
CA PRO A 550 8.28 17.19 -21.12
C PRO A 550 6.82 16.90 -21.50
N LYS A 551 6.59 16.17 -22.60
CA LYS A 551 5.26 15.74 -23.05
C LYS A 551 4.62 14.75 -22.07
N ALA A 552 5.35 13.74 -21.61
CA ALA A 552 4.87 12.79 -20.61
C ALA A 552 4.52 13.49 -19.29
N LEU A 553 5.37 14.41 -18.83
CA LEU A 553 5.12 15.20 -17.63
C LEU A 553 3.84 16.05 -17.77
N ALA A 554 3.64 16.71 -18.90
CA ALA A 554 2.45 17.53 -19.16
C ALA A 554 1.16 16.69 -19.22
N ILE A 555 1.19 15.50 -19.85
CA ILE A 555 0.06 14.57 -19.87
C ILE A 555 -0.26 14.07 -18.46
N CYS A 556 0.74 13.60 -17.71
CA CYS A 556 0.59 13.14 -16.33
C CYS A 556 -0.02 14.23 -15.42
N GLY A 557 0.52 15.44 -15.50
CA GLY A 557 0.02 16.58 -14.72
C GLY A 557 -1.42 16.93 -15.08
N SER A 558 -1.78 16.88 -16.36
CA SER A 558 -3.14 17.23 -16.81
C SER A 558 -4.16 16.16 -16.48
N LEU A 559 -3.81 14.88 -16.60
CA LEU A 559 -4.65 13.76 -16.13
C LEU A 559 -4.91 13.86 -14.63
N THR A 560 -3.85 14.11 -13.84
CA THR A 560 -3.97 14.32 -12.39
C THR A 560 -4.82 15.55 -12.06
N ALA A 561 -4.65 16.65 -12.80
CA ALA A 561 -5.44 17.85 -12.59
C ALA A 561 -6.94 17.62 -12.88
N VAL A 562 -7.28 16.90 -13.95
CA VAL A 562 -8.67 16.51 -14.24
C VAL A 562 -9.22 15.60 -13.14
N LEU A 563 -8.47 14.57 -12.75
CA LEU A 563 -8.84 13.65 -11.68
C LEU A 563 -9.20 14.42 -10.39
N THR A 564 -8.27 15.22 -9.87
CA THR A 564 -8.45 15.90 -8.60
C THR A 564 -9.47 17.03 -8.68
N GLY A 565 -9.46 17.83 -9.74
CA GLY A 565 -10.42 18.92 -9.94
C GLY A 565 -11.86 18.40 -10.04
N GLU A 566 -12.11 17.36 -10.85
CA GLU A 566 -13.45 16.78 -10.97
C GLU A 566 -13.89 16.05 -9.70
N SER A 567 -12.98 15.41 -8.97
CA SER A 567 -13.32 14.84 -7.66
C SER A 567 -13.73 15.91 -6.65
N TYR A 568 -13.02 17.04 -6.56
CA TYR A 568 -13.43 18.15 -5.70
C TYR A 568 -14.73 18.81 -6.18
N ALA A 569 -14.95 18.95 -7.49
CA ALA A 569 -16.22 19.43 -8.04
C ALA A 569 -17.38 18.49 -7.64
N ALA A 570 -17.22 17.18 -7.80
CA ALA A 570 -18.22 16.19 -7.36
C ALA A 570 -18.44 16.23 -5.85
N SER A 571 -17.38 16.45 -5.06
CA SER A 571 -17.47 16.64 -3.61
C SER A 571 -18.26 17.90 -3.22
N ALA A 572 -18.08 19.01 -3.95
CA ALA A 572 -18.84 20.23 -3.72
C ALA A 572 -20.32 20.10 -4.12
N GLU A 573 -20.61 19.35 -5.18
CA GLU A 573 -22.00 19.02 -5.53
C GLU A 573 -22.67 18.15 -4.46
N MET A 574 -21.96 17.15 -3.91
CA MET A 574 -22.48 16.38 -2.77
C MET A 574 -22.68 17.28 -1.55
N ALA A 575 -21.82 18.27 -1.32
CA ALA A 575 -21.98 19.23 -0.23
C ALA A 575 -23.22 20.12 -0.39
N ALA A 576 -23.59 20.48 -1.62
CA ALA A 576 -24.80 21.25 -1.89
C ALA A 576 -26.08 20.52 -1.45
N GLU A 577 -26.09 19.19 -1.55
CA GLU A 577 -27.25 18.35 -1.22
C GLU A 577 -27.21 17.79 0.21
N LEU A 578 -26.02 17.39 0.69
CA LEU A 578 -25.82 16.65 1.95
C LEU A 578 -25.10 17.47 3.04
N GLY A 579 -24.68 18.70 2.72
CA GLY A 579 -23.83 19.53 3.55
C GLY A 579 -22.33 19.18 3.43
N PRO A 580 -21.44 20.14 3.68
CA PRO A 580 -20.00 19.91 3.68
C PRO A 580 -19.57 19.01 4.86
N PHE A 581 -18.32 18.55 4.84
CA PHE A 581 -17.76 17.83 6.01
C PHE A 581 -17.73 18.76 7.24
N GLU A 582 -17.78 18.17 8.44
CA GLU A 582 -18.02 18.91 9.69
C GLU A 582 -16.95 19.97 9.99
N GLY A 583 -15.69 19.67 9.65
CA GLY A 583 -14.56 20.59 9.81
C GLY A 583 -14.49 21.73 8.77
N PHE A 584 -15.33 21.73 7.73
CA PHE A 584 -15.18 22.65 6.61
C PHE A 584 -15.34 24.11 7.03
N ALA A 585 -16.32 24.44 7.87
CA ALA A 585 -16.57 25.83 8.26
C ALA A 585 -15.36 26.49 8.93
N ARG A 586 -14.61 25.71 9.73
CA ARG A 586 -13.36 26.18 10.37
C ARG A 586 -12.22 26.31 9.37
N ASN A 587 -12.15 25.40 8.40
CA ASN A 587 -11.06 25.32 7.44
C ASN A 587 -11.38 25.88 6.05
N ARG A 588 -12.45 26.67 5.93
CA ARG A 588 -12.92 27.17 4.62
C ARG A 588 -11.81 27.90 3.86
N GLU A 589 -11.14 28.84 4.53
CA GLU A 589 -10.08 29.63 3.89
C GLU A 589 -8.82 28.80 3.59
N PRO A 590 -8.26 28.01 4.52
CA PRO A 590 -7.17 27.09 4.20
C PRO A 590 -7.47 26.13 3.05
N MET A 591 -8.67 25.55 3.02
CA MET A 591 -9.07 24.64 1.95
C MET A 591 -9.21 25.38 0.61
N LEU A 592 -9.90 26.52 0.56
CA LEU A 592 -10.02 27.30 -0.68
C LEU A 592 -8.67 27.83 -1.17
N ARG A 593 -7.73 28.16 -0.27
CA ARG A 593 -6.34 28.46 -0.62
C ARG A 593 -5.69 27.31 -1.39
N VAL A 594 -5.81 26.08 -0.89
CA VAL A 594 -5.29 24.87 -1.56
C VAL A 594 -5.94 24.69 -2.94
N ILE A 595 -7.26 24.85 -3.05
CA ILE A 595 -7.98 24.76 -4.33
C ILE A 595 -7.50 25.84 -5.32
N ARG A 596 -7.32 27.09 -4.87
CA ARG A 596 -6.77 28.17 -5.70
C ARG A 596 -5.33 27.88 -6.14
N ASN A 597 -4.49 27.34 -5.27
CA ASN A 597 -3.11 26.95 -5.63
C ASN A 597 -3.05 25.84 -6.67
N HIS A 598 -3.91 24.82 -6.57
CA HIS A 598 -4.01 23.81 -7.62
C HIS A 598 -4.51 24.39 -8.95
N ARG A 599 -5.50 25.29 -8.90
CA ARG A 599 -5.96 26.03 -10.08
C ARG A 599 -4.81 26.82 -10.71
N ARG A 600 -4.02 27.55 -9.91
CA ARG A 600 -2.82 28.28 -10.38
C ARG A 600 -1.83 27.36 -11.08
N ALA A 601 -1.58 26.17 -10.54
CA ALA A 601 -0.74 25.16 -11.19
C ALA A 601 -1.29 24.70 -12.54
N ALA A 602 -2.61 24.49 -12.66
CA ALA A 602 -3.26 24.14 -13.92
C ALA A 602 -3.19 25.26 -14.99
N TYR A 603 -3.09 26.51 -14.54
CA TYR A 603 -2.93 27.69 -15.41
C TYR A 603 -1.47 28.08 -15.65
N ASN A 604 -0.50 27.37 -15.04
CA ASN A 604 0.91 27.74 -15.07
C ASN A 604 1.17 29.17 -14.58
N ALA A 605 0.49 29.55 -13.50
CA ALA A 605 0.62 30.87 -12.89
C ALA A 605 2.03 31.11 -12.35
N PRO A 606 2.51 32.36 -12.33
CA PRO A 606 3.82 32.69 -11.81
C PRO A 606 3.90 32.49 -10.29
N PRO A 607 5.11 32.24 -9.72
CA PRO A 607 5.29 31.87 -8.31
C PRO A 607 4.66 32.85 -7.30
N GLU A 608 4.69 34.15 -7.58
CA GLU A 608 4.16 35.21 -6.72
C GLU A 608 2.63 35.17 -6.53
N GLU A 609 1.90 34.45 -7.39
CA GLU A 609 0.46 34.29 -7.24
C GLU A 609 0.09 33.21 -6.22
N TYR A 610 0.98 32.26 -5.92
CA TYR A 610 0.68 31.17 -4.98
C TYR A 610 0.55 31.69 -3.55
N GLU A 611 -0.44 31.17 -2.83
CA GLU A 611 -0.73 31.59 -1.47
C GLU A 611 -0.11 30.61 -0.46
N GLY A 612 0.78 31.11 0.40
CA GLY A 612 1.27 30.37 1.58
C GLY A 612 2.11 29.14 1.25
N LEU A 613 2.88 29.17 0.15
CA LEU A 613 3.84 28.13 -0.21
C LEU A 613 5.26 28.70 -0.16
N ALA A 614 6.18 28.01 0.52
CA ALA A 614 7.61 28.33 0.44
C ALA A 614 8.23 27.81 -0.87
N THR A 615 7.73 26.66 -1.37
CA THR A 615 8.17 26.04 -2.62
C THR A 615 6.99 25.86 -3.55
N THR A 616 7.00 26.53 -4.70
CA THR A 616 5.92 26.46 -5.69
C THR A 616 6.04 25.23 -6.59
N PRO A 617 4.90 24.60 -7.00
CA PRO A 617 4.92 23.44 -7.88
C PRO A 617 5.29 23.83 -9.31
N LYS A 618 5.63 22.84 -10.15
CA LYS A 618 5.71 23.02 -11.60
C LYS A 618 4.30 23.08 -12.19
N GLY A 619 3.97 24.18 -12.87
CA GLY A 619 2.70 24.33 -13.57
C GLY A 619 2.61 23.51 -14.87
N LEU A 620 1.39 23.39 -15.41
CA LEU A 620 1.15 22.69 -16.68
C LEU A 620 1.64 23.52 -17.87
N GLN A 621 2.72 23.09 -18.51
CA GLN A 621 3.30 23.75 -19.69
C GLN A 621 2.39 23.56 -20.91
N PRO A 622 1.71 24.60 -21.41
CA PRO A 622 0.71 24.47 -22.47
C PRO A 622 1.27 23.91 -23.78
N GLU A 623 2.52 24.21 -24.12
CA GLU A 623 3.21 23.79 -25.35
C GLU A 623 3.46 22.29 -25.43
N HIS A 624 3.38 21.58 -24.31
CA HIS A 624 3.61 20.13 -24.21
C HIS A 624 2.34 19.33 -23.97
N CYS A 625 1.21 20.01 -23.73
CA CYS A 625 -0.05 19.36 -23.39
C CYS A 625 -0.96 19.21 -24.61
N PRO A 626 -1.64 18.07 -24.79
CA PRO A 626 -2.77 17.98 -25.72
C PRO A 626 -3.82 19.07 -25.41
N PRO A 627 -4.31 19.83 -26.40
CA PRO A 627 -5.19 20.98 -26.16
C PRO A 627 -6.47 20.65 -25.37
N ASP A 628 -7.15 19.56 -25.73
CA ASP A 628 -8.40 19.15 -25.06
C ASP A 628 -8.16 18.77 -23.60
N LEU A 629 -7.03 18.11 -23.33
CA LEU A 629 -6.66 17.70 -21.98
C LEU A 629 -6.26 18.91 -21.11
N LEU A 630 -5.55 19.88 -21.67
CA LEU A 630 -5.23 21.14 -20.99
C LEU A 630 -6.50 21.92 -20.62
N LEU A 631 -7.43 22.03 -21.56
CA LEU A 631 -8.71 22.70 -21.35
C LEU A 631 -9.54 21.97 -20.30
N GLY A 632 -9.58 20.63 -20.35
CA GLY A 632 -10.21 19.80 -19.34
C GLY A 632 -9.64 20.04 -17.95
N ALA A 633 -8.31 20.04 -17.81
CA ALA A 633 -7.62 20.29 -16.55
C ALA A 633 -7.97 21.66 -15.94
N ARG A 634 -7.95 22.72 -16.76
CA ARG A 634 -8.30 24.08 -16.32
C ARG A 634 -9.75 24.18 -15.87
N ARG A 635 -10.68 23.66 -16.69
CA ARG A 635 -12.11 23.65 -16.39
C ARG A 635 -12.46 22.87 -15.12
N ALA A 636 -11.80 21.74 -14.89
CA ALA A 636 -11.99 20.94 -13.68
C ALA A 636 -11.71 21.78 -12.42
N TRP A 637 -10.61 22.54 -12.42
CA TRP A 637 -10.25 23.40 -11.28
C TRP A 637 -11.07 24.69 -11.17
N ASP A 638 -11.47 25.30 -12.30
CA ASP A 638 -12.41 26.42 -12.30
C ASP A 638 -13.72 26.00 -11.61
N ARG A 639 -14.25 24.84 -12.00
CA ARG A 639 -15.49 24.27 -11.47
C ARG A 639 -15.36 23.87 -10.00
N ALA A 640 -14.25 23.25 -9.60
CA ALA A 640 -13.97 22.91 -8.21
C ALA A 640 -13.95 24.16 -7.31
N LEU A 641 -13.33 25.25 -7.78
CA LEU A 641 -13.27 26.51 -7.05
C LEU A 641 -14.66 27.17 -6.97
N GLU A 642 -15.37 27.27 -8.10
CA GLU A 642 -16.70 27.89 -8.16
C GLU A 642 -17.70 27.19 -7.22
N LEU A 643 -17.84 25.87 -7.37
CA LEU A 643 -18.75 25.07 -6.56
C LEU A 643 -18.33 25.02 -5.10
N GLY A 644 -17.03 24.84 -4.83
CA GLY A 644 -16.49 24.78 -3.48
C GLY A 644 -16.64 26.09 -2.71
N ALA A 645 -16.51 27.24 -3.39
CA ALA A 645 -16.76 28.53 -2.77
C ALA A 645 -18.23 28.74 -2.41
N ALA A 646 -19.15 28.23 -3.25
CA ALA A 646 -20.59 28.36 -3.08
C ALA A 646 -21.17 27.41 -2.02
N TYR A 647 -20.77 26.14 -2.03
CA TYR A 647 -21.41 25.07 -1.26
C TYR A 647 -20.49 24.41 -0.21
N GLY A 648 -19.19 24.70 -0.28
CA GLY A 648 -18.18 23.95 0.44
C GLY A 648 -17.88 22.59 -0.19
N PHE A 649 -17.23 21.71 0.56
CA PHE A 649 -16.84 20.38 0.09
C PHE A 649 -17.32 19.31 1.05
N ARG A 650 -17.74 18.16 0.50
CA ARG A 650 -18.14 17.00 1.29
C ARG A 650 -16.95 16.23 1.87
N ASN A 651 -15.77 16.43 1.31
CA ASN A 651 -14.56 15.66 1.60
C ASN A 651 -13.37 16.58 1.80
N ALA A 652 -12.63 16.40 2.90
CA ALA A 652 -11.44 17.21 3.20
C ALA A 652 -10.23 16.89 2.29
N GLN A 653 -10.21 15.68 1.73
CA GLN A 653 -9.23 15.20 0.75
C GLN A 653 -9.94 14.22 -0.19
N VAL A 654 -9.61 14.27 -1.49
CA VAL A 654 -10.33 13.47 -2.50
C VAL A 654 -9.46 12.49 -3.30
N THR A 655 -8.17 12.78 -3.48
CA THR A 655 -7.29 12.00 -4.36
C THR A 655 -5.94 11.69 -3.73
N CYS A 656 -5.39 10.53 -4.08
CA CYS A 656 -3.98 10.19 -3.91
C CYS A 656 -3.60 9.09 -4.91
N ILE A 657 -2.34 9.08 -5.36
CA ILE A 657 -1.82 8.06 -6.27
C ILE A 657 -1.16 6.96 -5.42
N ALA A 658 -1.84 5.81 -5.31
CA ALA A 658 -1.33 4.66 -4.58
C ALA A 658 -0.46 3.75 -5.48
N PRO A 659 0.36 2.85 -4.90
CA PRO A 659 1.19 1.93 -5.69
C PRO A 659 0.40 0.91 -6.54
N THR A 660 -0.85 0.61 -6.19
CA THR A 660 -1.74 -0.32 -6.92
C THR A 660 -1.27 -1.78 -7.10
N GLY A 661 -0.24 -2.25 -6.38
CA GLY A 661 0.44 -3.52 -6.70
C GLY A 661 -0.43 -4.79 -6.87
N THR A 662 -1.54 -4.98 -6.13
CA THR A 662 -2.47 -6.11 -6.39
C THR A 662 -3.63 -5.73 -7.30
N ILE A 663 -4.17 -4.52 -7.15
CA ILE A 663 -5.35 -4.09 -7.90
C ILE A 663 -5.02 -3.78 -9.37
N GLY A 664 -3.79 -3.37 -9.68
CA GLY A 664 -3.31 -3.25 -11.05
C GLY A 664 -3.33 -4.61 -11.77
N LEU A 665 -2.99 -5.70 -11.07
CA LEU A 665 -3.03 -7.05 -11.66
C LEU A 665 -4.45 -7.53 -11.93
N VAL A 666 -5.43 -7.22 -11.05
CA VAL A 666 -6.83 -7.57 -11.32
C VAL A 666 -7.45 -6.68 -12.39
N MET A 667 -6.90 -5.48 -12.63
CA MET A 667 -7.29 -4.61 -13.74
C MET A 667 -6.52 -4.87 -15.04
N ASP A 668 -5.65 -5.89 -15.09
CA ASP A 668 -4.76 -6.16 -16.23
C ASP A 668 -3.88 -4.96 -16.64
N CYS A 669 -3.44 -4.17 -15.67
CA CYS A 669 -2.45 -3.11 -15.90
C CYS A 669 -1.06 -3.70 -16.10
N ASP A 670 -0.38 -3.34 -17.19
CA ASP A 670 1.03 -3.70 -17.42
C ASP A 670 1.99 -2.90 -16.50
N THR A 671 1.60 -1.67 -16.13
CA THR A 671 2.33 -0.78 -15.21
C THR A 671 1.48 -0.41 -14.00
N THR A 672 2.13 -0.20 -12.86
CA THR A 672 1.45 0.05 -11.57
C THR A 672 1.44 1.53 -11.23
N GLY A 673 0.29 2.07 -10.81
CA GLY A 673 0.18 3.48 -10.41
C GLY A 673 0.66 4.43 -11.51
N ILE A 674 1.54 5.37 -11.14
CA ILE A 674 2.26 6.22 -12.07
C ILE A 674 3.57 5.61 -12.57
N GLU A 675 4.03 4.48 -12.03
CA GLU A 675 5.38 3.95 -12.28
C GLU A 675 5.60 3.62 -13.77
N PRO A 676 6.82 3.84 -14.30
CA PRO A 676 7.22 3.27 -15.58
C PRO A 676 7.27 1.74 -15.48
N ASP A 677 7.30 1.06 -16.62
CA ASP A 677 7.49 -0.38 -16.59
C ASP A 677 8.91 -0.72 -16.10
N PHE A 678 9.00 -1.59 -15.09
CA PHE A 678 10.28 -2.02 -14.53
C PHE A 678 11.03 -2.94 -15.49
N ALA A 679 10.32 -3.79 -16.22
CA ALA A 679 10.88 -4.72 -17.20
C ALA A 679 9.80 -5.21 -18.17
N LEU A 680 10.11 -5.28 -19.46
CA LEU A 680 9.15 -5.71 -20.50
C LEU A 680 8.78 -7.22 -20.40
N VAL A 681 9.64 -8.01 -19.75
CA VAL A 681 9.44 -9.43 -19.47
C VAL A 681 9.74 -9.66 -17.99
N LYS A 682 8.78 -10.26 -17.28
CA LYS A 682 8.85 -10.49 -15.84
C LYS A 682 8.66 -11.98 -15.55
N PHE A 683 9.43 -12.52 -14.62
CA PHE A 683 9.24 -13.88 -14.12
C PHE A 683 8.73 -13.82 -12.69
N LYS A 684 7.47 -14.18 -12.48
CA LYS A 684 6.89 -14.22 -11.15
C LYS A 684 7.09 -15.59 -10.54
N LYS A 685 7.80 -15.65 -9.41
CA LYS A 685 7.92 -16.86 -8.60
C LYS A 685 6.58 -17.12 -7.89
N LEU A 686 6.03 -18.32 -8.04
CA LEU A 686 4.77 -18.69 -7.38
C LEU A 686 5.03 -19.10 -5.92
N ALA A 687 4.00 -18.99 -5.07
CA ALA A 687 4.09 -19.30 -3.63
C ALA A 687 4.47 -20.78 -3.34
N GLY A 688 4.26 -21.65 -4.32
CA GLY A 688 4.74 -23.02 -4.34
C GLY A 688 5.94 -23.21 -5.27
N GLY A 689 6.80 -22.21 -5.53
CA GLY A 689 7.90 -22.32 -6.50
C GLY A 689 7.49 -22.59 -7.96
N GLY A 690 8.47 -22.54 -8.88
CA GLY A 690 8.23 -22.35 -10.31
C GLY A 690 8.11 -20.86 -10.69
N TYR A 691 8.17 -20.56 -12.00
CA TYR A 691 8.11 -19.20 -12.54
C TYR A 691 7.01 -19.07 -13.59
N PHE A 692 6.24 -17.99 -13.51
CA PHE A 692 5.28 -17.58 -14.53
C PHE A 692 5.86 -16.41 -15.32
N LYS A 693 6.05 -16.58 -16.64
CA LYS A 693 6.51 -15.52 -17.54
C LYS A 693 5.35 -14.59 -17.86
N ILE A 694 5.52 -13.30 -17.58
CA ILE A 694 4.60 -12.22 -17.90
C ILE A 694 5.29 -11.37 -18.95
N ILE A 695 4.72 -11.30 -20.14
CA ILE A 695 5.15 -10.38 -21.20
C ILE A 695 4.21 -9.17 -21.15
N ASN A 696 4.78 -7.97 -21.21
CA ASN A 696 4.00 -6.74 -21.29
C ASN A 696 3.13 -6.76 -22.56
N GLN A 697 1.81 -6.80 -22.39
CA GLN A 697 0.85 -6.93 -23.50
C GLN A 697 0.76 -5.67 -24.34
N SER A 698 1.29 -4.56 -23.83
CA SER A 698 1.34 -3.28 -24.52
C SER A 698 2.61 -3.08 -25.35
N LEU A 699 3.55 -4.03 -25.35
CA LEU A 699 4.75 -3.96 -26.18
C LEU A 699 4.41 -4.04 -27.69
N PRO A 700 3.61 -5.00 -28.21
CA PRO A 700 3.26 -5.03 -29.63
C PRO A 700 2.61 -3.73 -30.16
N PRO A 701 1.55 -3.17 -29.54
CA PRO A 701 0.96 -1.92 -30.03
C PRO A 701 1.91 -0.71 -29.92
N ALA A 702 2.79 -0.69 -28.92
CA ALA A 702 3.83 0.35 -28.83
C ALA A 702 4.82 0.27 -30.00
N LEU A 703 5.30 -0.93 -30.34
CA LEU A 703 6.19 -1.14 -31.49
C LEU A 703 5.51 -0.79 -32.82
N ALA A 704 4.23 -1.13 -32.99
CA ALA A 704 3.46 -0.73 -34.17
C ALA A 704 3.40 0.79 -34.30
N THR A 705 3.15 1.51 -33.20
CA THR A 705 3.13 2.99 -33.16
C THR A 705 4.49 3.60 -33.51
N LEU A 706 5.59 2.92 -33.16
CA LEU A 706 6.95 3.31 -33.52
C LEU A 706 7.32 2.97 -34.98
N GLY A 707 6.43 2.33 -35.74
CA GLY A 707 6.62 2.02 -37.17
C GLY A 707 7.30 0.67 -37.45
N TYR A 708 7.37 -0.23 -36.46
CA TYR A 708 7.83 -1.59 -36.69
C TYR A 708 6.76 -2.40 -37.43
N ASN A 709 7.19 -3.25 -38.35
CA ASN A 709 6.28 -4.16 -39.06
C ASN A 709 5.97 -5.43 -38.24
N GLU A 710 4.94 -6.18 -38.64
CA GLU A 710 4.48 -7.38 -37.93
C GLU A 710 5.58 -8.42 -37.70
N SER A 711 6.44 -8.65 -38.70
CA SER A 711 7.56 -9.59 -38.57
C SER A 711 8.55 -9.15 -37.50
N GLN A 712 8.90 -7.86 -37.48
CA GLN A 712 9.81 -7.31 -36.47
C GLN A 712 9.20 -7.37 -35.08
N ILE A 713 7.90 -7.07 -34.96
CA ILE A 713 7.18 -7.14 -33.68
C ILE A 713 7.19 -8.59 -33.15
N GLN A 714 6.93 -9.57 -34.02
CA GLN A 714 6.95 -10.98 -33.66
C GLN A 714 8.35 -11.45 -33.27
N ASP A 715 9.38 -11.04 -34.00
CA ASP A 715 10.78 -11.37 -33.70
C ASP A 715 11.19 -10.81 -32.33
N ILE A 716 10.87 -9.55 -32.05
CA ILE A 716 11.13 -8.91 -30.75
C ILE A 716 10.36 -9.61 -29.63
N GLY A 717 9.07 -9.91 -29.87
CA GLY A 717 8.23 -10.61 -28.91
C GLY A 717 8.68 -12.05 -28.61
N THR A 718 9.36 -12.70 -29.55
CA THR A 718 9.94 -14.04 -29.39
C THR A 718 11.29 -13.99 -28.67
N TYR A 719 12.09 -12.94 -28.91
CA TYR A 719 13.36 -12.71 -28.20
C TYR A 719 13.14 -12.39 -26.71
N CYS A 720 12.11 -11.58 -26.43
CA CYS A 720 11.61 -11.27 -25.09
C CYS A 720 11.03 -12.50 -24.41
#